data_AF-A0A936KW18-F1
#
_entry.id   AF-A0A936KW18-F1
#
_cell.length_a   1.000
_cell.length_b   1.000
_cell.length_c   1.000
_cell.angle_alpha   90.00
_cell.angle_beta   90.00
_cell.angle_gamma   90.00
#
_symmetry.space_group_name_H-M   'P 1'
#
loop_
_entity.id
_entity.type
_entity.pdbx_description
1 polymer ?
#
loop_
_entity_poly.entity_id
_entity_poly.type
_entity_poly.pdbx_seq_one_letter_code
_entity_poly.pdbx_strand_id
1 'polypeptide(L)'
;MKQFLMILFMLICIIQSINAQDIKVNQIGFYKQAQKIAVVTETTETTFSVIDQISGLEVYNGNLSAPQSWSNSGESNIKTADFSDLKTVGSYYIKSGEKKSHVFQIAEKNLFKELTTWSVKAFYLWRASTAIEKEYATFNDIDFSRAAGHLDTAVLIHASAASALRPTGTVLSSSKGWYDAGDYNKYVVNANPAVFTMLHAYECFPDYFKKQNLNIPESSNTLPDILDEVKWETDWLLTMQDPNDGGVYTKLTDAAFTAMVMPDKAPQGPRYLVTKSTAATLDFAAMMAKSSRVFREFETLFPGYADSCLKTAKKAMEWAKANPAIYFTNPSGISTGGYGDSNVKDEFFWAQIELFLATNNISYLESLPTMTNFDSPQWPNVQTNGLLSLMNCIDTVPMADSLKSIITQSFYTMADRMVSQTEMHPYKIGINNFFWGSNGSAAGIGMVAASAYHFSKDEKYLNTAIAILDYLLGRNATPYCFVTGFGDVSPMNIHDRRAESDGIVASLPGYLVGGPNAGNQSADCGTAQYPSTYGAKSYLDRTCSYSTNEIAINWNGPFVFLTGAIEAIYSSIKMKPTFIGSDTTGAIIRISYPENLAAFDTEKVSYSIKANDIVKEIDSITFDSNSENTILIFLRDSIKSNETTITINSEIDSVISINATQISTLQDQIIINNVIGAAPVVIGAETSADGNSIILTLNKKIIDFDTLRNDFKVYVNSSVVSKYAVIDSVSDMKIIIATEQIYLYDFVGVSYTGTTITSNEGGIMQDFDVISVKNTAPERPSTLMSASANEDGYTLTLTFDKAIKIGTGANKLLVEYENSSNLSEIEITSITVLDAIVTVKLSERFTSNDSVFISSIADGILTLSGDPILSFTKFIASNSLPKEQNYVIIDSLSSKQIEIEAYAYNNGFVKEPCSDTGGGLNVGYTDKGDWLDYLIDVKHAGTYTISVRVASQLQKSEIIVQTYNGISSENLNSISTPNTGGWQKWQTVLQLIKLETGKQTIRIFVNNNYVNLNWIQLEYGEHLPTNINQVQKSSFNLFPNPSESECYIKVASDSDIVIDNIIGVHIASFNIKAGETQKITLKQGVYIVKSGNEQKQLIVK
;
A
#
# COMPACT_ATOMS: atom_id res chain seq x y z
N MET A 1 4.85 37.59 -15.19
CA MET A 1 4.17 37.16 -13.95
C MET A 1 4.07 35.65 -13.81
N LYS A 2 3.56 34.88 -14.79
CA LYS A 2 3.48 33.40 -14.69
C LYS A 2 4.85 32.70 -14.57
N GLN A 3 5.89 33.14 -15.30
CA GLN A 3 7.26 32.62 -15.12
C GLN A 3 7.90 33.03 -13.78
N PHE A 4 7.55 34.21 -13.25
CA PHE A 4 8.06 34.69 -11.96
C PHE A 4 7.38 33.97 -10.79
N LEU A 5 6.07 33.66 -10.91
CA LEU A 5 5.36 32.81 -9.95
C LEU A 5 5.85 31.36 -10.00
N MET A 6 6.28 30.83 -11.16
CA MET A 6 6.80 29.47 -11.28
C MET A 6 8.20 29.32 -10.66
N ILE A 7 9.05 30.35 -10.79
CA ILE A 7 10.35 30.42 -10.11
C ILE A 7 10.17 30.64 -8.60
N LEU A 8 9.17 31.42 -8.17
CA LEU A 8 8.85 31.60 -6.75
C LEU A 8 8.21 30.33 -6.14
N PHE A 9 7.43 29.56 -6.90
CA PHE A 9 6.89 28.26 -6.46
C PHE A 9 8.00 27.19 -6.40
N MET A 10 8.97 27.21 -7.32
CA MET A 10 10.19 26.38 -7.22
C MET A 10 11.06 26.80 -6.03
N LEU A 11 11.26 28.10 -5.77
CA LEU A 11 12.01 28.55 -4.60
C LEU A 11 11.29 28.26 -3.27
N ILE A 12 9.96 28.30 -3.24
CA ILE A 12 9.17 27.99 -2.03
C ILE A 12 9.07 26.47 -1.80
N CYS A 13 9.16 25.64 -2.84
CA CYS A 13 9.36 24.18 -2.69
C CYS A 13 10.81 23.80 -2.33
N ILE A 14 11.82 24.62 -2.66
CA ILE A 14 13.22 24.41 -2.25
C ILE A 14 13.50 24.89 -0.81
N ILE A 15 12.57 25.63 -0.20
CA ILE A 15 12.66 26.06 1.22
C ILE A 15 11.81 25.18 2.16
N GLN A 16 11.25 24.06 1.66
CA GLN A 16 10.81 22.97 2.53
C GLN A 16 12.02 22.13 2.95
N SER A 17 12.68 22.61 4.01
CA SER A 17 13.55 21.85 4.92
C SER A 17 14.57 20.90 4.26
N ILE A 18 15.82 21.36 4.14
CA ILE A 18 16.96 20.47 4.44
C ILE A 18 16.88 20.17 5.95
N ASN A 19 15.84 19.44 6.37
CA ASN A 19 15.89 18.76 7.64
C ASN A 19 16.95 17.68 7.46
N ALA A 20 17.94 17.66 8.34
CA ALA A 20 18.89 16.56 8.41
C ALA A 20 18.08 15.26 8.36
N GLN A 21 18.20 14.50 7.28
CA GLN A 21 17.39 13.30 7.11
C GLN A 21 17.78 12.34 8.24
N ASP A 22 16.85 12.10 9.15
CA ASP A 22 17.16 11.47 10.43
C ASP A 22 17.35 9.94 10.31
N ILE A 23 16.94 9.35 9.19
CA ILE A 23 17.12 7.92 8.87
C ILE A 23 18.14 7.79 7.74
N LYS A 24 19.29 7.22 8.06
CA LYS A 24 20.42 6.99 7.15
C LYS A 24 20.31 5.61 6.56
N VAL A 25 20.33 5.52 5.24
CA VAL A 25 20.15 4.27 4.49
C VAL A 25 21.02 4.33 3.23
N ASN A 26 21.36 3.16 2.68
CA ASN A 26 21.89 3.07 1.32
C ASN A 26 20.86 3.65 0.34
N GLN A 27 21.20 4.76 -0.33
CA GLN A 27 20.28 5.50 -1.20
C GLN A 27 20.04 4.82 -2.55
N ILE A 28 20.79 3.78 -2.87
CA ILE A 28 20.55 2.97 -4.07
C ILE A 28 19.62 1.81 -3.72
N GLY A 29 20.03 0.96 -2.77
CA GLY A 29 19.24 -0.23 -2.45
C GLY A 29 19.99 -1.36 -1.79
N PHE A 30 19.31 -2.50 -1.73
CA PHE A 30 19.78 -3.76 -1.17
C PHE A 30 19.46 -4.93 -2.07
N TYR A 31 20.34 -5.91 -2.12
CA TYR A 31 20.00 -7.21 -2.70
C TYR A 31 18.96 -7.93 -1.82
N LYS A 32 18.04 -8.65 -2.45
CA LYS A 32 17.00 -9.43 -1.76
C LYS A 32 17.57 -10.33 -0.66
N GLN A 33 18.66 -11.02 -0.95
CA GLN A 33 19.29 -11.95 -0.03
C GLN A 33 20.28 -11.27 0.94
N ALA A 34 20.66 -10.02 0.68
CA ALA A 34 21.57 -9.27 1.53
C ALA A 34 20.94 -8.90 2.88
N GLN A 35 21.83 -8.68 3.85
CA GLN A 35 21.55 -7.90 5.04
C GLN A 35 21.11 -6.48 4.65
N LYS A 36 20.11 -5.94 5.34
CA LYS A 36 19.53 -4.62 5.09
C LYS A 36 19.38 -3.88 6.40
N ILE A 37 20.24 -2.88 6.61
CA ILE A 37 20.28 -2.12 7.85
C ILE A 37 20.24 -0.63 7.53
N ALA A 38 19.32 0.08 8.17
CA ALA A 38 19.31 1.54 8.25
C ALA A 38 19.65 2.00 9.66
N VAL A 39 20.03 3.27 9.79
CA VAL A 39 20.35 3.91 11.07
C VAL A 39 19.36 5.04 11.32
N VAL A 40 18.68 5.01 12.46
CA VAL A 40 17.79 6.07 12.92
C VAL A 40 18.51 6.83 14.03
N THR A 41 18.78 8.11 13.78
CA THR A 41 19.51 9.00 14.69
C THR A 41 18.56 9.78 15.57
N GLU A 42 19.02 10.15 16.78
CA GLU A 42 18.34 11.01 17.74
C GLU A 42 16.82 10.72 17.85
N THR A 43 16.48 9.45 18.10
CA THR A 43 15.09 8.97 18.09
C THR A 43 14.65 8.37 19.43
N THR A 44 13.49 8.79 19.92
CA THR A 44 12.83 8.15 21.07
C THR A 44 12.00 6.94 20.66
N GLU A 45 11.72 6.77 19.38
CA GLU A 45 10.94 5.66 18.84
C GLU A 45 11.61 4.33 19.16
N THR A 46 10.79 3.28 19.33
CA THR A 46 11.25 1.91 19.56
C THR A 46 11.03 1.00 18.35
N THR A 47 10.28 1.48 17.35
CA THR A 47 9.92 0.71 16.16
C THR A 47 10.18 1.50 14.88
N PHE A 48 10.17 0.77 13.76
CA PHE A 48 10.20 1.33 12.42
C PHE A 48 9.33 0.49 11.48
N SER A 49 8.93 1.09 10.36
CA SER A 49 8.17 0.46 9.30
C SER A 49 8.87 0.66 7.96
N VAL A 50 8.81 -0.32 7.07
CA VAL A 50 9.19 -0.17 5.66
C VAL A 50 7.92 -0.01 4.84
N ILE A 51 7.85 1.07 4.06
CA ILE A 51 6.69 1.46 3.29
C ILE A 51 7.00 1.28 1.81
N ASP A 52 6.11 0.60 1.09
CA ASP A 52 6.16 0.51 -0.36
C ASP A 52 5.90 1.88 -0.98
N GLN A 53 6.83 2.34 -1.82
CA GLN A 53 6.80 3.70 -2.37
C GLN A 53 5.57 3.96 -3.24
N ILE A 54 5.10 2.94 -3.97
CA ILE A 54 4.02 3.09 -4.96
C ILE A 54 2.65 3.05 -4.27
N SER A 55 2.39 2.02 -3.47
CA SER A 55 1.10 1.81 -2.82
C SER A 55 0.93 2.62 -1.53
N GLY A 56 2.03 3.05 -0.91
CA GLY A 56 2.04 3.69 0.40
C GLY A 56 1.71 2.73 1.55
N LEU A 57 1.65 1.42 1.29
CA LEU A 57 1.36 0.41 2.30
C LEU A 57 2.60 0.04 3.10
N GLU A 58 2.40 -0.21 4.40
CA GLU A 58 3.41 -0.85 5.22
C GLU A 58 3.55 -2.31 4.79
N VAL A 59 4.78 -2.70 4.40
CA VAL A 59 5.11 -4.07 3.97
C VAL A 59 5.99 -4.81 4.97
N TYR A 60 6.54 -4.10 5.95
CA TYR A 60 7.36 -4.64 7.03
C TYR A 60 7.32 -3.70 8.23
N ASN A 61 7.35 -4.24 9.44
CA ASN A 61 7.62 -3.49 10.67
C ASN A 61 8.62 -4.26 11.54
N GLY A 62 9.38 -3.53 12.34
CA GLY A 62 10.41 -4.09 13.19
C GLY A 62 10.74 -3.22 14.39
N ASN A 63 11.49 -3.80 15.33
CA ASN A 63 12.00 -3.08 16.50
C ASN A 63 13.36 -2.45 16.17
N LEU A 64 13.58 -1.24 16.69
CA LEU A 64 14.89 -0.59 16.68
C LEU A 64 15.80 -1.24 17.72
N SER A 65 17.11 -1.26 17.45
CA SER A 65 18.10 -1.73 18.41
C SER A 65 18.13 -0.89 19.69
N ALA A 66 18.86 -1.38 20.70
CA ALA A 66 19.26 -0.55 21.83
C ALA A 66 20.04 0.69 21.34
N PRO A 67 19.86 1.86 22.00
CA PRO A 67 20.53 3.08 21.62
C PRO A 67 22.04 3.02 21.88
N GLN A 68 22.80 3.59 20.96
CA GLN A 68 24.25 3.77 21.07
C GLN A 68 24.63 5.24 20.83
N SER A 69 25.85 5.62 21.20
CA SER A 69 26.39 6.96 20.96
C SER A 69 27.64 6.89 20.09
N TRP A 70 27.94 7.98 19.37
CA TRP A 70 29.13 8.07 18.53
C TRP A 70 29.74 9.46 18.57
N SER A 71 30.85 9.60 19.30
CA SER A 71 31.54 10.87 19.52
C SER A 71 31.96 11.59 18.23
N ASN A 72 32.38 10.86 17.20
CA ASN A 72 32.79 11.43 15.91
C ASN A 72 31.63 12.05 15.11
N SER A 73 30.38 11.79 15.47
CA SER A 73 29.19 12.42 14.86
C SER A 73 28.47 13.40 15.79
N GLY A 74 28.81 13.38 17.09
CA GLY A 74 28.09 14.12 18.12
C GLY A 74 26.70 13.55 18.47
N GLU A 75 26.35 12.37 17.95
CA GLU A 75 25.04 11.73 18.17
C GLU A 75 25.10 10.83 19.41
N SER A 76 24.05 10.90 20.22
CA SER A 76 23.94 10.25 21.53
C SER A 76 22.91 9.13 21.57
N ASN A 77 22.01 9.08 20.58
CA ASN A 77 20.90 8.14 20.55
C ASN A 77 20.68 7.56 19.13
N ILE A 78 21.62 6.71 18.73
CA ILE A 78 21.66 6.03 17.43
C ILE A 78 21.07 4.63 17.60
N LYS A 79 20.13 4.25 16.73
CA LYS A 79 19.56 2.90 16.70
C LYS A 79 19.59 2.33 15.28
N THR A 80 19.76 1.03 15.15
CA THR A 80 19.69 0.35 13.85
C THR A 80 18.29 -0.23 13.62
N ALA A 81 17.82 -0.13 12.38
CA ALA A 81 16.63 -0.79 11.85
C ALA A 81 17.09 -1.92 10.91
N ASP A 82 16.93 -3.17 11.32
CA ASP A 82 17.24 -4.35 10.50
C ASP A 82 15.95 -4.89 9.88
N PHE A 83 15.89 -4.86 8.55
CA PHE A 83 14.77 -5.36 7.75
C PHE A 83 15.26 -6.38 6.72
N SER A 84 16.30 -7.13 7.08
CA SER A 84 16.90 -8.16 6.23
C SER A 84 15.89 -9.22 5.80
N ASP A 85 14.88 -9.49 6.63
CA ASP A 85 13.79 -10.43 6.38
C ASP A 85 12.81 -9.98 5.29
N LEU A 86 12.78 -8.69 4.94
CA LEU A 86 12.02 -8.22 3.78
C LEU A 86 12.72 -8.70 2.50
N LYS A 87 12.10 -9.66 1.81
CA LYS A 87 12.60 -10.27 0.56
C LYS A 87 11.80 -9.86 -0.67
N THR A 88 10.76 -9.05 -0.52
CA THR A 88 9.97 -8.56 -1.65
C THR A 88 10.79 -7.54 -2.43
N VAL A 89 10.91 -7.75 -3.74
CA VAL A 89 11.57 -6.82 -4.66
C VAL A 89 10.63 -5.63 -4.90
N GLY A 90 11.17 -4.41 -4.89
CA GLY A 90 10.38 -3.19 -5.04
C GLY A 90 11.15 -1.95 -4.61
N SER A 91 10.45 -0.82 -4.56
CA SER A 91 11.00 0.46 -4.11
C SER A 91 10.34 0.87 -2.80
N TYR A 92 11.15 1.24 -1.81
CA TYR A 92 10.72 1.41 -0.44
C TYR A 92 11.33 2.64 0.21
N TYR A 93 10.71 3.10 1.29
CA TYR A 93 11.36 3.99 2.26
C TYR A 93 11.05 3.53 3.69
N ILE A 94 11.90 3.90 4.64
CA ILE A 94 11.72 3.59 6.06
C ILE A 94 11.05 4.76 6.75
N LYS A 95 10.15 4.46 7.68
CA LYS A 95 9.49 5.41 8.58
C LYS A 95 9.75 5.01 10.04
N SER A 96 10.05 5.99 10.90
CA SER A 96 10.09 5.80 12.35
C SER A 96 9.60 7.10 13.01
N GLY A 97 8.41 7.06 13.64
CA GLY A 97 7.70 8.27 14.04
C GLY A 97 7.42 9.16 12.82
N GLU A 98 7.80 10.44 12.90
CA GLU A 98 7.70 11.39 11.79
C GLU A 98 8.89 11.34 10.81
N LYS A 99 9.95 10.60 11.16
CA LYS A 99 11.19 10.54 10.38
C LYS A 99 11.03 9.60 9.18
N LYS A 100 11.63 9.96 8.05
CA LYS A 100 11.65 9.16 6.81
C LYS A 100 13.04 9.07 6.21
N SER A 101 13.36 7.94 5.59
CA SER A 101 14.59 7.75 4.81
C SER A 101 14.42 8.23 3.35
N HIS A 102 15.53 8.25 2.61
CA HIS A 102 15.52 8.22 1.15
C HIS A 102 14.80 6.96 0.65
N VAL A 103 14.34 7.03 -0.60
CA VAL A 103 13.82 5.87 -1.31
C VAL A 103 15.00 4.97 -1.68
N PHE A 104 14.81 3.66 -1.60
CA PHE A 104 15.81 2.68 -2.00
C PHE A 104 15.12 1.48 -2.66
N GLN A 105 15.87 0.73 -3.47
CA GLN A 105 15.35 -0.48 -4.11
C GLN A 105 15.73 -1.74 -3.33
N ILE A 106 14.85 -2.73 -3.30
CA ILE A 106 15.24 -4.12 -3.04
C ILE A 106 15.19 -4.84 -4.38
N ALA A 107 16.31 -5.41 -4.82
CA ALA A 107 16.41 -6.06 -6.12
C ALA A 107 17.00 -7.48 -5.99
N GLU A 108 16.64 -8.38 -6.90
CA GLU A 108 17.21 -9.73 -6.92
C GLU A 108 18.62 -9.74 -7.54
N LYS A 109 18.85 -8.98 -8.61
CA LYS A 109 20.11 -8.89 -9.38
C LYS A 109 20.32 -7.50 -9.98
N ASN A 110 21.55 -7.23 -10.44
CA ASN A 110 21.93 -6.04 -11.21
C ASN A 110 21.74 -4.70 -10.49
N LEU A 111 21.58 -4.71 -9.17
CA LEU A 111 21.34 -3.49 -8.39
C LEU A 111 22.50 -2.50 -8.50
N PHE A 112 23.74 -3.01 -8.43
CA PHE A 112 24.94 -2.17 -8.50
C PHE A 112 25.66 -2.31 -9.84
N LYS A 113 25.02 -2.90 -10.86
CA LYS A 113 25.65 -3.10 -12.18
C LYS A 113 26.06 -1.77 -12.82
N GLU A 114 25.18 -0.79 -12.81
CA GLU A 114 25.47 0.55 -13.35
C GLU A 114 26.53 1.27 -12.51
N LEU A 115 26.41 1.20 -11.18
CA LEU A 115 27.40 1.76 -10.24
C LEU A 115 28.80 1.18 -10.50
N THR A 116 28.90 -0.13 -10.65
CA THR A 116 30.15 -0.86 -10.93
C THR A 116 30.69 -0.52 -12.32
N THR A 117 29.81 -0.33 -13.30
CA THR A 117 30.21 0.07 -14.65
C THR A 117 30.82 1.46 -14.63
N TRP A 118 30.15 2.43 -14.00
CA TRP A 118 30.65 3.80 -13.93
C TRP A 118 31.81 3.99 -12.96
N SER A 119 31.95 3.17 -11.93
CA SER A 119 33.12 3.22 -11.05
C SER A 119 34.42 2.86 -11.78
N VAL A 120 34.35 1.95 -12.76
CA VAL A 120 35.47 1.63 -13.67
C VAL A 120 35.56 2.66 -14.80
N LYS A 121 34.44 3.05 -15.39
CA LYS A 121 34.42 4.02 -16.50
C LYS A 121 34.87 5.43 -16.09
N ALA A 122 34.82 5.76 -14.81
CA ALA A 122 35.44 6.94 -14.23
C ALA A 122 36.94 7.08 -14.61
N PHE A 123 37.65 5.96 -14.78
CA PHE A 123 39.04 5.92 -15.24
C PHE A 123 39.19 6.29 -16.72
N TYR A 124 38.23 5.91 -17.58
CA TYR A 124 38.16 6.40 -18.96
C TYR A 124 38.11 7.93 -18.99
N LEU A 125 37.25 8.54 -18.16
CA LEU A 125 37.11 10.00 -18.07
C LEU A 125 38.38 10.70 -17.52
N TRP A 126 39.20 9.98 -16.74
CA TRP A 126 40.52 10.43 -16.26
C TRP A 126 41.65 10.26 -17.28
N ARG A 127 41.46 9.56 -18.41
CA ARG A 127 42.56 9.31 -19.37
C ARG A 127 43.22 10.61 -19.84
N ALA A 128 44.52 10.73 -19.58
CA ALA A 128 45.38 11.78 -20.13
C ALA A 128 45.79 11.47 -21.57
N SER A 129 46.27 12.48 -22.29
CA SER A 129 46.84 12.36 -23.65
C SER A 129 45.88 11.89 -24.74
N THR A 130 44.58 11.84 -24.46
CA THR A 130 43.55 11.47 -25.43
C THR A 130 42.32 12.35 -25.27
N ALA A 131 41.56 12.50 -26.36
CA ALA A 131 40.21 13.01 -26.30
C ALA A 131 39.30 11.97 -25.62
N ILE A 132 38.26 12.47 -24.96
CA ILE A 132 37.17 11.68 -24.42
C ILE A 132 35.99 11.88 -25.35
N GLU A 133 35.56 10.81 -25.99
CA GLU A 133 34.61 10.88 -27.10
C GLU A 133 33.18 10.78 -26.58
N LYS A 134 32.27 11.53 -27.22
CA LYS A 134 30.86 11.61 -26.85
C LYS A 134 30.16 10.27 -26.77
N GLU A 135 30.46 9.36 -27.71
CA GLU A 135 29.88 8.02 -27.79
C GLU A 135 30.11 7.21 -26.50
N TYR A 136 31.21 7.48 -25.81
CA TYR A 136 31.61 6.77 -24.60
C TYR A 136 31.42 7.60 -23.33
N ALA A 137 31.14 8.91 -23.42
CA ALA A 137 31.10 9.80 -22.26
C ALA A 137 29.71 10.37 -21.95
N THR A 138 28.64 9.74 -22.46
CA THR A 138 27.27 10.16 -22.16
C THR A 138 26.72 9.40 -20.95
N PHE A 139 26.21 10.12 -19.95
CA PHE A 139 25.54 9.58 -18.76
C PHE A 139 24.23 10.32 -18.51
N ASN A 140 23.11 9.60 -18.38
CA ASN A 140 21.78 10.20 -18.24
C ASN A 140 21.50 11.33 -19.26
N ASP A 141 21.83 11.06 -20.53
CA ASP A 141 21.73 11.99 -21.67
C ASP A 141 22.61 13.26 -21.58
N ILE A 142 23.56 13.31 -20.64
CA ILE A 142 24.51 14.41 -20.47
C ILE A 142 25.86 14.02 -21.08
N ASP A 143 26.38 14.88 -21.95
CA ASP A 143 27.62 14.69 -22.71
C ASP A 143 28.83 15.25 -21.94
N PHE A 144 29.68 14.36 -21.42
CA PHE A 144 30.93 14.72 -20.72
C PHE A 144 32.18 14.59 -21.61
N SER A 145 32.02 14.64 -22.94
CA SER A 145 33.15 14.60 -23.86
C SER A 145 34.08 15.80 -23.69
N ARG A 146 35.36 15.59 -23.97
CA ARG A 146 36.37 16.66 -23.95
C ARG A 146 37.48 16.43 -24.95
N ALA A 147 38.09 17.53 -25.39
CA ALA A 147 39.28 17.47 -26.24
C ALA A 147 40.47 16.82 -25.51
N ALA A 148 41.48 16.44 -26.30
CA ALA A 148 42.72 15.89 -25.77
C ALA A 148 43.50 16.95 -25.00
N GLY A 149 43.82 16.67 -23.74
CA GLY A 149 44.71 17.49 -22.91
C GLY A 149 45.98 16.75 -22.57
N HIS A 150 47.07 17.48 -22.41
CA HIS A 150 48.39 16.96 -22.03
C HIS A 150 48.78 15.71 -22.84
N LEU A 151 49.09 15.90 -24.13
CA LEU A 151 49.55 14.80 -25.01
C LEU A 151 50.83 14.13 -24.48
N ASP A 152 51.61 14.85 -23.67
CA ASP A 152 52.85 14.40 -23.02
C ASP A 152 53.87 13.81 -24.00
N THR A 153 53.85 14.24 -25.27
CA THR A 153 54.82 13.85 -26.31
C THR A 153 56.16 14.58 -26.17
N ALA A 154 56.21 15.63 -25.34
CA ALA A 154 57.38 16.45 -25.09
C ALA A 154 57.42 16.93 -23.62
N VAL A 155 57.83 16.03 -22.72
CA VAL A 155 58.06 16.32 -21.29
C VAL A 155 59.55 16.49 -21.00
N LEU A 156 59.88 17.29 -19.99
CA LEU A 156 61.26 17.64 -19.67
C LEU A 156 61.77 16.87 -18.44
N ILE A 157 63.04 16.45 -18.48
CA ILE A 157 63.75 16.04 -17.27
C ILE A 157 64.01 17.28 -16.40
N HIS A 158 63.44 17.31 -15.21
CA HIS A 158 63.70 18.35 -14.22
C HIS A 158 65.15 18.30 -13.71
N ALA A 159 65.67 19.41 -13.18
CA ALA A 159 67.03 19.46 -12.62
C ALA A 159 67.26 18.43 -11.50
N SER A 160 66.22 18.14 -10.71
CA SER A 160 66.26 17.12 -9.66
C SER A 160 66.35 15.68 -10.17
N ALA A 161 66.03 15.44 -11.44
CA ALA A 161 65.96 14.11 -12.05
C ALA A 161 67.11 13.85 -13.04
N ALA A 162 68.01 14.82 -13.21
CA ALA A 162 69.06 14.78 -14.20
C ALA A 162 70.07 13.68 -13.90
N SER A 163 70.52 13.01 -14.96
CA SER A 163 71.62 12.04 -14.94
C SER A 163 72.61 12.35 -16.07
N ALA A 164 73.75 11.68 -16.09
CA ALA A 164 74.75 11.87 -17.15
C ALA A 164 74.19 11.57 -18.56
N LEU A 165 73.25 10.63 -18.66
CA LEU A 165 72.62 10.22 -19.92
C LEU A 165 71.30 10.96 -20.22
N ARG A 166 70.73 11.63 -19.21
CA ARG A 166 69.51 12.44 -19.31
C ARG A 166 69.71 13.76 -18.54
N PRO A 167 70.47 14.71 -19.08
CA PRO A 167 70.68 16.01 -18.43
C PRO A 167 69.36 16.80 -18.31
N THR A 168 69.37 17.84 -17.47
CA THR A 168 68.22 18.76 -17.32
C THR A 168 67.74 19.28 -18.68
N GLY A 169 66.43 19.30 -18.87
CA GLY A 169 65.81 19.76 -20.12
C GLY A 169 65.81 18.72 -21.25
N THR A 170 66.28 17.49 -21.00
CA THR A 170 66.09 16.38 -21.96
C THR A 170 64.59 16.20 -22.22
N VAL A 171 64.20 16.19 -23.50
CA VAL A 171 62.81 16.02 -23.95
C VAL A 171 62.52 14.53 -24.14
N LEU A 172 61.41 14.06 -23.56
CA LEU A 172 60.95 12.68 -23.62
C LEU A 172 59.44 12.63 -23.97
N SER A 173 58.96 11.46 -24.36
CA SER A 173 57.53 11.16 -24.50
C SER A 173 57.08 10.30 -23.33
N SER A 174 55.96 10.66 -22.70
CA SER A 174 55.38 9.96 -21.54
C SER A 174 53.85 10.10 -21.54
N SER A 175 53.26 9.81 -22.70
CA SER A 175 51.82 9.84 -22.99
C SER A 175 51.04 8.75 -22.24
N LYS A 176 49.71 8.89 -22.27
CA LYS A 176 48.70 8.03 -21.63
C LYS A 176 48.65 8.18 -20.10
N GLY A 177 48.09 7.19 -19.43
CA GLY A 177 47.84 7.20 -18.01
C GLY A 177 46.61 8.01 -17.63
N TRP A 178 46.30 8.00 -16.35
CA TRP A 178 45.18 8.72 -15.77
C TRP A 178 45.66 10.00 -15.09
N TYR A 179 44.88 11.06 -15.21
CA TYR A 179 44.94 12.15 -14.24
C TYR A 179 44.61 11.59 -12.85
N ASP A 180 45.44 11.95 -11.87
CA ASP A 180 45.42 11.32 -10.55
C ASP A 180 44.17 11.64 -9.75
N ALA A 181 43.77 12.91 -9.80
CA ALA A 181 42.75 13.44 -8.93
C ALA A 181 41.92 14.52 -9.64
N GLY A 182 41.61 15.60 -8.92
CA GLY A 182 41.03 16.80 -9.50
C GLY A 182 42.03 17.60 -10.33
N ASP A 183 43.32 17.27 -10.27
CA ASP A 183 44.40 17.87 -11.05
C ASP A 183 44.84 16.99 -12.23
N TYR A 184 45.71 17.55 -13.09
CA TYR A 184 46.11 16.89 -14.35
C TYR A 184 47.44 16.16 -14.27
N ASN A 185 48.05 16.04 -13.09
CA ASN A 185 49.33 15.37 -12.92
C ASN A 185 49.15 13.86 -12.72
N LYS A 186 50.26 13.13 -12.89
CA LYS A 186 50.28 11.66 -12.86
C LYS A 186 51.38 11.20 -11.90
N TYR A 187 51.04 10.38 -10.91
CA TYR A 187 51.92 10.03 -9.79
C TYR A 187 52.08 8.52 -9.67
N VAL A 188 53.31 8.02 -9.76
CA VAL A 188 53.56 6.56 -9.79
C VAL A 188 53.15 5.90 -8.47
N VAL A 189 53.41 6.56 -7.34
CA VAL A 189 53.04 6.06 -6.02
C VAL A 189 51.52 6.00 -5.88
N ASN A 190 50.79 7.04 -6.28
CA ASN A 190 49.33 7.03 -6.12
C ASN A 190 48.57 6.21 -7.18
N ALA A 191 49.23 5.84 -8.29
CA ALA A 191 48.70 4.85 -9.23
C ALA A 191 48.60 3.44 -8.60
N ASN A 192 49.39 3.17 -7.56
CA ASN A 192 49.54 1.84 -6.99
C ASN A 192 48.22 1.20 -6.51
N PRO A 193 47.32 1.90 -5.77
CA PRO A 193 46.10 1.27 -5.29
C PRO A 193 45.16 0.96 -6.45
N ALA A 194 45.02 1.88 -7.41
CA ALA A 194 44.13 1.71 -8.56
C ALA A 194 44.52 0.51 -9.44
N VAL A 195 45.78 0.44 -9.86
CA VAL A 195 46.27 -0.66 -10.70
C VAL A 195 46.18 -1.99 -9.94
N PHE A 196 46.57 -2.00 -8.67
CA PHE A 196 46.50 -3.20 -7.85
C PHE A 196 45.06 -3.72 -7.71
N THR A 197 44.13 -2.87 -7.28
CA THR A 197 42.76 -3.27 -6.97
C THR A 197 42.01 -3.74 -8.20
N MET A 198 42.19 -3.10 -9.36
CA MET A 198 41.52 -3.49 -10.61
C MET A 198 42.04 -4.83 -11.13
N LEU A 199 43.37 -5.06 -11.09
CA LEU A 199 43.94 -6.37 -11.41
C LEU A 199 43.48 -7.45 -10.43
N HIS A 200 43.42 -7.13 -9.14
CA HIS A 200 42.96 -8.06 -8.12
C HIS A 200 41.47 -8.38 -8.25
N ALA A 201 40.64 -7.39 -8.60
CA ALA A 201 39.22 -7.57 -8.88
C ALA A 201 39.00 -8.56 -10.04
N TYR A 202 39.78 -8.40 -11.12
CA TYR A 202 39.77 -9.35 -12.24
C TYR A 202 40.22 -10.75 -11.82
N GLU A 203 41.31 -10.89 -11.05
CA GLU A 203 41.80 -12.20 -10.58
C GLU A 203 40.78 -12.91 -9.67
N CYS A 204 40.10 -12.19 -8.77
CA CYS A 204 39.11 -12.79 -7.85
C CYS A 204 37.75 -13.05 -8.49
N PHE A 205 37.32 -12.21 -9.45
CA PHE A 205 35.99 -12.31 -10.06
C PHE A 205 36.04 -12.30 -11.60
N PRO A 206 36.83 -13.19 -12.23
CA PRO A 206 37.11 -13.13 -13.66
C PRO A 206 35.86 -13.30 -14.51
N ASP A 207 34.91 -14.17 -14.11
CA ASP A 207 33.70 -14.43 -14.88
C ASP A 207 32.78 -13.21 -15.02
N TYR A 208 32.76 -12.34 -14.00
CA TYR A 208 32.00 -11.11 -14.04
C TYR A 208 32.70 -10.08 -14.93
N PHE A 209 33.98 -9.81 -14.66
CA PHE A 209 34.72 -8.77 -15.38
C PHE A 209 35.00 -9.11 -16.85
N LYS A 210 35.10 -10.40 -17.24
CA LYS A 210 35.16 -10.82 -18.65
C LYS A 210 33.89 -10.51 -19.44
N LYS A 211 32.74 -10.40 -18.77
CA LYS A 211 31.44 -10.11 -19.39
C LYS A 211 31.05 -8.64 -19.28
N GLN A 212 31.77 -7.87 -18.46
CA GLN A 212 31.50 -6.46 -18.29
C GLN A 212 31.79 -5.72 -19.59
N ASN A 213 30.85 -4.88 -20.02
CA ASN A 213 31.02 -3.96 -21.13
C ASN A 213 30.84 -2.55 -20.60
N LEU A 214 31.91 -1.77 -20.60
CA LEU A 214 31.96 -0.39 -20.13
C LEU A 214 31.51 0.60 -21.22
N ASN A 215 31.39 0.16 -22.47
CA ASN A 215 31.21 1.03 -23.63
C ASN A 215 32.30 2.11 -23.67
N ILE A 216 33.55 1.66 -23.83
CA ILE A 216 34.77 2.45 -24.07
C ILE A 216 35.31 2.10 -25.47
N PRO A 217 36.26 2.87 -26.04
CA PRO A 217 36.78 2.61 -27.38
C PRO A 217 37.28 1.17 -27.59
N GLU A 218 37.84 0.58 -26.53
CA GLU A 218 38.39 -0.77 -26.56
C GLU A 218 37.35 -1.89 -26.39
N SER A 219 36.09 -1.61 -26.01
CA SER A 219 35.05 -2.63 -25.73
C SER A 219 34.66 -3.52 -26.92
N SER A 220 35.23 -3.28 -28.10
CA SER A 220 35.09 -4.11 -29.30
C SER A 220 36.20 -5.16 -29.45
N ASN A 221 37.26 -5.09 -28.64
CA ASN A 221 38.36 -6.04 -28.64
C ASN A 221 38.00 -7.29 -27.78
N THR A 222 38.95 -8.21 -27.60
CA THR A 222 38.74 -9.43 -26.79
C THR A 222 39.37 -9.36 -25.40
N LEU A 223 39.97 -8.23 -25.03
CA LEU A 223 40.45 -7.98 -23.68
C LEU A 223 39.24 -7.56 -22.82
N PRO A 224 39.13 -8.03 -21.57
CA PRO A 224 38.14 -7.49 -20.63
C PRO A 224 38.35 -6.00 -20.41
N ASP A 225 37.30 -5.19 -20.51
CA ASP A 225 37.39 -3.72 -20.44
C ASP A 225 38.09 -3.17 -19.18
N ILE A 226 37.94 -3.84 -18.03
CA ILE A 226 38.67 -3.46 -16.81
C ILE A 226 40.20 -3.54 -17.01
N LEU A 227 40.66 -4.50 -17.80
CA LEU A 227 42.07 -4.66 -18.16
C LEU A 227 42.49 -3.68 -19.26
N ASP A 228 41.60 -3.25 -20.16
CA ASP A 228 41.92 -2.16 -21.10
C ASP A 228 42.23 -0.87 -20.34
N GLU A 229 41.44 -0.53 -19.32
CA GLU A 229 41.72 0.61 -18.46
C GLU A 229 43.06 0.44 -17.72
N VAL A 230 43.32 -0.71 -17.08
CA VAL A 230 44.64 -0.94 -16.43
C VAL A 230 45.78 -0.86 -17.44
N LYS A 231 45.58 -1.35 -18.67
CA LYS A 231 46.58 -1.27 -19.73
C LYS A 231 46.88 0.20 -20.09
N TRP A 232 45.89 1.07 -20.10
CA TRP A 232 46.08 2.50 -20.34
C TRP A 232 47.05 3.14 -19.35
N GLU A 233 46.93 2.79 -18.07
CA GLU A 233 47.82 3.26 -17.00
C GLU A 233 49.20 2.62 -17.06
N THR A 234 49.25 1.30 -17.26
CA THR A 234 50.51 0.56 -17.30
C THR A 234 51.36 0.90 -18.52
N ASP A 235 50.74 1.28 -19.65
CA ASP A 235 51.45 1.87 -20.79
C ASP A 235 52.14 3.20 -20.44
N TRP A 236 51.53 4.04 -19.58
CA TRP A 236 52.19 5.25 -19.07
C TRP A 236 53.30 4.92 -18.08
N LEU A 237 53.02 4.04 -17.11
CA LEU A 237 54.01 3.61 -16.10
C LEU A 237 55.30 3.12 -16.75
N LEU A 238 55.21 2.34 -17.85
CA LEU A 238 56.39 1.86 -18.59
C LEU A 238 57.29 3.00 -19.11
N THR A 239 56.74 4.19 -19.36
CA THR A 239 57.52 5.37 -19.78
C THR A 239 58.23 6.07 -18.62
N MET A 240 57.84 5.78 -17.37
CA MET A 240 58.37 6.41 -16.16
C MET A 240 59.68 5.78 -15.67
N GLN A 241 60.05 4.59 -16.18
CA GLN A 241 61.34 3.98 -15.89
C GLN A 241 62.46 4.63 -16.72
N ASP A 242 63.57 4.98 -16.06
CA ASP A 242 64.80 5.34 -16.75
C ASP A 242 65.44 4.08 -17.35
N PRO A 243 65.50 3.94 -18.69
CA PRO A 243 65.96 2.72 -19.35
C PRO A 243 67.44 2.44 -19.11
N ASN A 244 68.21 3.43 -18.63
CA ASN A 244 69.65 3.33 -18.44
C ASN A 244 70.03 2.70 -17.08
N ASP A 245 69.21 2.89 -16.05
CA ASP A 245 69.52 2.38 -14.71
C ASP A 245 68.37 1.61 -14.02
N GLY A 246 67.15 1.67 -14.54
CA GLY A 246 65.99 0.94 -14.02
C GLY A 246 65.21 1.66 -12.92
N GLY A 247 65.69 2.81 -12.43
CA GLY A 247 64.95 3.62 -11.45
C GLY A 247 63.77 4.35 -12.08
N VAL A 248 62.74 4.65 -11.28
CA VAL A 248 61.48 5.20 -11.77
C VAL A 248 61.28 6.63 -11.25
N TYR A 249 60.93 7.55 -12.16
CA TYR A 249 60.62 8.93 -11.79
C TYR A 249 59.33 8.98 -10.96
N THR A 250 59.31 9.75 -9.87
CA THR A 250 58.19 9.73 -8.93
C THR A 250 56.86 10.20 -9.53
N LYS A 251 56.90 11.21 -10.43
CA LYS A 251 55.72 11.79 -11.06
C LYS A 251 56.04 12.52 -12.36
N LEU A 252 54.99 12.65 -13.18
CA LEU A 252 54.94 13.55 -14.34
C LEU A 252 54.00 14.70 -13.99
N THR A 253 54.53 15.93 -13.99
CA THR A 253 53.82 17.06 -13.39
C THR A 253 54.08 18.39 -14.08
N ASP A 254 53.10 19.28 -14.01
CA ASP A 254 53.33 20.72 -14.16
C ASP A 254 54.21 21.24 -13.01
N ALA A 255 54.81 22.42 -13.15
CA ALA A 255 55.60 23.04 -12.08
C ALA A 255 54.75 23.38 -10.85
N ALA A 256 53.52 23.86 -11.07
CA ALA A 256 52.54 24.16 -10.04
C ALA A 256 51.17 23.67 -10.46
N PHE A 257 50.22 23.61 -9.52
CA PHE A 257 48.85 23.23 -9.82
C PHE A 257 48.24 24.17 -10.86
N THR A 258 47.74 23.60 -11.96
CA THR A 258 46.99 24.33 -12.99
C THR A 258 45.70 24.88 -12.39
N ALA A 259 45.20 26.01 -12.92
CA ALA A 259 43.92 26.60 -12.52
C ALA A 259 42.73 25.65 -12.82
N MET A 260 41.53 26.01 -12.36
CA MET A 260 40.27 25.36 -12.76
C MET A 260 39.95 25.74 -14.21
N VAL A 261 40.56 25.00 -15.15
CA VAL A 261 40.34 25.10 -16.60
C VAL A 261 40.36 23.71 -17.20
N MET A 262 39.64 23.49 -18.30
CA MET A 262 39.68 22.22 -19.05
C MET A 262 41.11 21.84 -19.48
N PRO A 263 41.44 20.55 -19.61
CA PRO A 263 42.83 20.12 -19.77
C PRO A 263 43.44 20.50 -21.14
N ASP A 264 42.63 20.73 -22.18
CA ASP A 264 43.07 21.27 -23.47
C ASP A 264 43.30 22.79 -23.44
N LYS A 265 42.76 23.47 -22.42
CA LYS A 265 42.91 24.91 -22.17
C LYS A 265 43.94 25.21 -21.08
N ALA A 266 44.48 24.19 -20.42
CA ALA A 266 45.59 24.34 -19.49
C ALA A 266 46.76 25.06 -20.17
N PRO A 267 47.45 25.98 -19.47
CA PRO A 267 48.62 26.66 -20.03
C PRO A 267 49.62 25.65 -20.57
N GLN A 268 50.10 25.86 -21.80
CA GLN A 268 51.02 24.96 -22.50
C GLN A 268 52.47 25.09 -21.98
N GLY A 269 52.64 25.17 -20.65
CA GLY A 269 53.94 25.15 -20.01
C GLY A 269 54.59 23.76 -20.12
N PRO A 270 55.92 23.67 -19.96
CA PRO A 270 56.59 22.38 -19.91
C PRO A 270 56.09 21.56 -18.71
N ARG A 271 55.87 20.27 -18.95
CA ARG A 271 55.68 19.28 -17.89
C ARG A 271 56.98 18.56 -17.61
N TYR A 272 57.12 18.04 -16.41
CA TYR A 272 58.38 17.56 -15.86
C TYR A 272 58.29 16.15 -15.32
N LEU A 273 59.29 15.33 -15.64
CA LEU A 273 59.65 14.17 -14.84
C LEU A 273 60.60 14.63 -13.74
N VAL A 274 60.22 14.38 -12.48
CA VAL A 274 61.00 14.79 -11.30
C VAL A 274 61.81 13.62 -10.74
N THR A 275 62.54 13.85 -9.64
CA THR A 275 63.51 12.89 -9.10
C THR A 275 62.95 11.47 -9.01
N LYS A 276 63.83 10.47 -9.15
CA LYS A 276 63.50 9.08 -8.90
C LYS A 276 63.42 8.84 -7.39
N SER A 277 62.55 7.94 -6.96
CA SER A 277 62.43 7.55 -5.54
C SER A 277 62.33 6.04 -5.38
N THR A 278 62.72 5.54 -4.20
CA THR A 278 62.67 4.11 -3.89
C THR A 278 61.23 3.61 -3.86
N ALA A 279 60.29 4.35 -3.25
CA ALA A 279 58.87 4.02 -3.22
C ALA A 279 58.29 3.87 -4.63
N ALA A 280 58.41 4.90 -5.49
CA ALA A 280 57.90 4.85 -6.86
C ALA A 280 58.50 3.71 -7.68
N THR A 281 59.78 3.39 -7.45
CA THR A 281 60.46 2.29 -8.15
C THR A 281 59.94 0.93 -7.70
N LEU A 282 59.68 0.74 -6.41
CA LEU A 282 59.15 -0.51 -5.87
C LEU A 282 57.65 -0.70 -6.21
N ASP A 283 56.84 0.35 -6.12
CA ASP A 283 55.44 0.33 -6.56
C ASP A 283 55.31 -0.03 -8.03
N PHE A 284 56.15 0.59 -8.88
CA PHE A 284 56.25 0.22 -10.28
C PHE A 284 56.64 -1.25 -10.46
N ALA A 285 57.63 -1.74 -9.70
CA ALA A 285 58.03 -3.14 -9.77
C ALA A 285 56.86 -4.08 -9.42
N ALA A 286 56.09 -3.77 -8.37
CA ALA A 286 54.95 -4.56 -7.95
C ALA A 286 53.81 -4.53 -8.99
N MET A 287 53.41 -3.34 -9.45
CA MET A 287 52.39 -3.16 -10.48
C MET A 287 52.74 -3.87 -11.78
N MET A 288 53.98 -3.75 -12.26
CA MET A 288 54.43 -4.40 -13.48
C MET A 288 54.57 -5.92 -13.31
N ALA A 289 55.02 -6.42 -12.17
CA ALA A 289 55.08 -7.86 -11.91
C ALA A 289 53.68 -8.49 -11.88
N LYS A 290 52.71 -7.85 -11.21
CA LYS A 290 51.31 -8.27 -11.21
C LYS A 290 50.71 -8.21 -12.62
N SER A 291 50.93 -7.12 -13.34
CA SER A 291 50.47 -6.96 -14.73
C SER A 291 51.05 -8.04 -15.63
N SER A 292 52.34 -8.39 -15.49
CA SER A 292 52.93 -9.48 -16.28
C SER A 292 52.20 -10.81 -16.09
N ARG A 293 51.75 -11.13 -14.88
CA ARG A 293 51.03 -12.38 -14.60
C ARG A 293 49.64 -12.35 -15.24
N VAL A 294 48.88 -11.28 -15.01
CA VAL A 294 47.49 -11.16 -15.49
C VAL A 294 47.45 -11.07 -17.02
N PHE A 295 48.30 -10.25 -17.63
CA PHE A 295 48.32 -10.08 -19.09
C PHE A 295 48.93 -11.26 -19.86
N ARG A 296 49.50 -12.25 -19.17
CA ARG A 296 50.08 -13.44 -19.81
C ARG A 296 49.05 -14.24 -20.61
N GLU A 297 47.79 -14.26 -20.15
CA GLU A 297 46.68 -14.93 -20.84
C GLU A 297 46.36 -14.28 -22.20
N PHE A 298 46.81 -13.04 -22.43
CA PHE A 298 46.51 -12.22 -23.60
C PHE A 298 47.72 -12.01 -24.51
N GLU A 299 48.70 -12.90 -24.45
CA GLU A 299 49.92 -12.85 -25.28
C GLU A 299 49.60 -12.79 -26.79
N THR A 300 48.53 -13.45 -27.25
CA THR A 300 48.09 -13.40 -28.65
C THR A 300 47.63 -12.00 -29.05
N LEU A 301 47.01 -11.25 -28.14
CA LEU A 301 46.50 -9.89 -28.39
C LEU A 301 47.62 -8.85 -28.23
N PHE A 302 48.52 -9.05 -27.26
CA PHE A 302 49.64 -8.14 -26.99
C PHE A 302 50.98 -8.91 -26.86
N PRO A 303 51.57 -9.35 -27.98
CA PRO A 303 52.82 -10.10 -27.96
C PRO A 303 53.97 -9.33 -27.27
N GLY A 304 54.63 -9.97 -26.32
CA GLY A 304 55.76 -9.44 -25.56
C GLY A 304 55.40 -8.41 -24.48
N TYR A 305 54.12 -8.08 -24.29
CA TYR A 305 53.70 -7.10 -23.29
C TYR A 305 53.98 -7.60 -21.87
N ALA A 306 53.50 -8.81 -21.55
CA ALA A 306 53.74 -9.44 -20.25
C ALA A 306 55.24 -9.58 -19.94
N ASP A 307 56.05 -9.97 -20.93
CA ASP A 307 57.51 -10.04 -20.79
C ASP A 307 58.16 -8.69 -20.53
N SER A 308 57.66 -7.64 -21.17
CA SER A 308 58.14 -6.27 -20.97
C SER A 308 57.83 -5.78 -19.56
N CYS A 309 56.62 -6.03 -19.05
CA CYS A 309 56.27 -5.74 -17.67
C CYS A 309 57.19 -6.49 -16.68
N LEU A 310 57.41 -7.80 -16.87
CA LEU A 310 58.28 -8.56 -15.96
C LEU A 310 59.74 -8.09 -16.01
N LYS A 311 60.25 -7.80 -17.20
CA LYS A 311 61.62 -7.32 -17.41
C LYS A 311 61.86 -5.97 -16.71
N THR A 312 60.92 -5.04 -16.87
CA THR A 312 61.01 -3.72 -16.26
C THR A 312 60.83 -3.78 -14.74
N ALA A 313 59.95 -4.66 -14.24
CA ALA A 313 59.80 -4.93 -12.80
C ALA A 313 61.10 -5.42 -12.15
N LYS A 314 61.79 -6.38 -12.78
CA LYS A 314 63.08 -6.89 -12.29
C LYS A 314 64.15 -5.81 -12.23
N LYS A 315 64.28 -4.99 -13.28
CA LYS A 315 65.21 -3.85 -13.30
C LYS A 315 64.91 -2.83 -12.21
N ALA A 316 63.64 -2.54 -11.96
CA ALA A 316 63.22 -1.63 -10.90
C ALA A 316 63.60 -2.17 -9.52
N MET A 317 63.37 -3.46 -9.26
CA MET A 317 63.81 -4.11 -8.02
C MET A 317 65.33 -4.08 -7.85
N GLU A 318 66.10 -4.31 -8.92
CA GLU A 318 67.57 -4.18 -8.89
C GLU A 318 68.02 -2.78 -8.52
N TRP A 319 67.41 -1.75 -9.13
CA TRP A 319 67.70 -0.35 -8.80
C TRP A 319 67.34 -0.01 -7.35
N ALA A 320 66.18 -0.45 -6.88
CA ALA A 320 65.71 -0.19 -5.51
C ALA A 320 66.62 -0.86 -4.47
N LYS A 321 67.13 -2.06 -4.72
CA LYS A 321 68.11 -2.72 -3.85
C LYS A 321 69.44 -1.94 -3.78
N ALA A 322 69.87 -1.35 -4.90
CA ALA A 322 71.06 -0.49 -4.93
C ALA A 322 70.82 0.90 -4.31
N ASN A 323 69.57 1.35 -4.26
CA ASN A 323 69.15 2.67 -3.78
C ASN A 323 68.00 2.53 -2.75
N PRO A 324 68.23 1.95 -1.57
CA PRO A 324 67.15 1.48 -0.70
C PRO A 324 66.45 2.58 0.13
N ALA A 325 66.92 3.83 0.08
CA ALA A 325 66.44 4.90 0.95
C ALA A 325 66.43 6.29 0.27
N ILE A 326 66.04 6.34 -1.01
CA ILE A 326 65.81 7.61 -1.73
C ILE A 326 64.34 8.01 -1.53
N TYR A 327 64.10 8.77 -0.47
CA TYR A 327 62.77 9.27 -0.11
C TYR A 327 62.43 10.54 -0.90
N PHE A 328 61.18 10.63 -1.33
CA PHE A 328 60.73 11.75 -2.17
C PHE A 328 60.32 12.96 -1.32
N THR A 329 60.79 14.13 -1.72
CA THR A 329 60.22 15.44 -1.34
C THR A 329 60.14 16.30 -2.58
N ASN A 330 59.20 17.25 -2.63
CA ASN A 330 59.07 18.13 -3.78
C ASN A 330 60.38 18.90 -4.02
N PRO A 331 60.98 18.82 -5.22
CA PRO A 331 62.17 19.59 -5.53
C PRO A 331 61.83 21.08 -5.70
N SER A 332 62.86 21.92 -5.61
CA SER A 332 62.72 23.36 -5.86
C SER A 332 62.04 23.63 -7.21
N GLY A 333 61.06 24.54 -7.22
CA GLY A 333 60.29 24.89 -8.41
C GLY A 333 59.09 23.98 -8.71
N ILE A 334 58.89 22.91 -7.93
CA ILE A 334 57.73 22.02 -8.05
C ILE A 334 56.84 22.12 -6.81
N SER A 335 55.55 22.43 -6.97
CA SER A 335 54.61 22.62 -5.87
C SER A 335 53.29 21.83 -6.01
N THR A 336 53.28 20.78 -6.83
CA THR A 336 52.14 19.86 -7.00
C THR A 336 52.16 18.73 -5.96
N GLY A 337 51.20 17.79 -6.02
CA GLY A 337 51.04 16.68 -5.06
C GLY A 337 52.36 15.99 -4.65
N GLY A 338 52.53 15.77 -3.34
CA GLY A 338 53.77 15.27 -2.76
C GLY A 338 53.95 13.76 -2.91
N TYR A 339 52.98 12.96 -2.45
CA TYR A 339 53.05 11.49 -2.38
C TYR A 339 54.42 10.96 -1.92
N GLY A 340 55.00 11.64 -0.92
CA GLY A 340 56.28 11.25 -0.33
C GLY A 340 56.04 10.20 0.74
N ASP A 341 56.86 9.16 0.71
CA ASP A 341 56.97 8.17 1.77
C ASP A 341 58.43 8.13 2.29
N SER A 342 58.55 7.96 3.61
CA SER A 342 59.82 7.91 4.34
C SER A 342 60.11 6.51 4.90
N ASN A 343 59.27 5.52 4.64
CA ASN A 343 59.42 4.15 5.10
C ASN A 343 59.04 3.15 3.99
N VAL A 344 60.02 2.74 3.19
CA VAL A 344 59.77 1.90 2.01
C VAL A 344 59.69 0.38 2.28
N LYS A 345 59.47 -0.02 3.53
CA LYS A 345 59.52 -1.44 3.93
C LYS A 345 58.36 -2.23 3.35
N ASP A 346 57.19 -1.64 3.34
CA ASP A 346 55.98 -2.24 2.79
C ASP A 346 56.00 -2.31 1.27
N GLU A 347 56.60 -1.34 0.57
CA GLU A 347 56.83 -1.41 -0.88
C GLU A 347 57.83 -2.51 -1.22
N PHE A 348 58.89 -2.69 -0.41
CA PHE A 348 59.79 -3.83 -0.56
C PHE A 348 59.06 -5.15 -0.34
N PHE A 349 58.18 -5.23 0.67
CA PHE A 349 57.37 -6.41 0.93
C PHE A 349 56.48 -6.74 -0.27
N TRP A 350 55.71 -5.77 -0.76
CA TRP A 350 54.78 -5.96 -1.87
C TRP A 350 55.48 -6.30 -3.19
N ALA A 351 56.52 -5.54 -3.56
CA ALA A 351 57.23 -5.76 -4.82
C ALA A 351 57.94 -7.12 -4.87
N GLN A 352 58.52 -7.58 -3.76
CA GLN A 352 59.13 -8.91 -3.68
C GLN A 352 58.08 -10.02 -3.80
N ILE A 353 56.91 -9.84 -3.18
CA ILE A 353 55.80 -10.79 -3.32
C ILE A 353 55.33 -10.88 -4.76
N GLU A 354 55.08 -9.75 -5.43
CA GLU A 354 54.59 -9.81 -6.82
C GLU A 354 55.63 -10.40 -7.77
N LEU A 355 56.92 -10.13 -7.55
CA LEU A 355 58.00 -10.78 -8.30
C LEU A 355 58.09 -12.28 -8.00
N PHE A 356 57.94 -12.70 -6.75
CA PHE A 356 57.82 -14.11 -6.40
C PHE A 356 56.67 -14.77 -7.16
N LEU A 357 55.48 -14.20 -7.11
CA LEU A 357 54.28 -14.73 -7.77
C LEU A 357 54.38 -14.71 -9.30
N ALA A 358 55.10 -13.76 -9.88
CA ALA A 358 55.30 -13.67 -11.32
C ALA A 358 56.39 -14.62 -11.85
N THR A 359 57.33 -15.07 -11.01
CA THR A 359 58.48 -15.90 -11.46
C THR A 359 58.62 -17.25 -10.78
N ASN A 360 57.85 -17.53 -9.74
CA ASN A 360 58.02 -18.66 -8.83
C ASN A 360 59.45 -18.76 -8.24
N ASN A 361 60.16 -17.63 -8.09
CA ASN A 361 61.53 -17.63 -7.57
C ASN A 361 61.52 -17.37 -6.06
N ILE A 362 61.72 -18.43 -5.28
CA ILE A 362 61.66 -18.40 -3.82
C ILE A 362 62.66 -17.42 -3.17
N SER A 363 63.75 -17.05 -3.87
CA SER A 363 64.75 -16.12 -3.35
C SER A 363 64.16 -14.73 -3.02
N TYR A 364 63.03 -14.35 -3.64
CA TYR A 364 62.34 -13.10 -3.29
C TYR A 364 61.67 -13.15 -1.91
N LEU A 365 61.44 -14.34 -1.35
CA LEU A 365 60.86 -14.51 -0.01
C LEU A 365 61.93 -14.54 1.09
N GLU A 366 63.19 -14.85 0.76
CA GLU A 366 64.28 -14.97 1.74
C GLU A 366 64.66 -13.63 2.40
N SER A 367 64.45 -12.51 1.71
CA SER A 367 64.74 -11.15 2.18
C SER A 367 63.49 -10.31 2.47
N LEU A 368 62.36 -10.97 2.74
CA LEU A 368 61.08 -10.29 2.96
C LEU A 368 61.11 -9.50 4.29
N PRO A 369 60.78 -8.19 4.29
CA PRO A 369 60.62 -7.43 5.52
C PRO A 369 59.55 -8.04 6.41
N THR A 370 59.80 -8.07 7.72
CA THR A 370 58.77 -8.49 8.68
C THR A 370 57.69 -7.42 8.77
N MET A 371 56.45 -7.81 8.48
CA MET A 371 55.27 -6.96 8.64
C MET A 371 54.50 -7.40 9.88
N THR A 372 54.20 -6.45 10.76
CA THR A 372 53.48 -6.71 12.01
C THR A 372 52.05 -6.19 12.01
N ASN A 373 51.71 -5.26 11.12
CA ASN A 373 50.40 -4.63 11.03
C ASN A 373 49.92 -4.60 9.58
N PHE A 374 48.83 -5.32 9.31
CA PHE A 374 48.05 -5.18 8.08
C PHE A 374 46.78 -4.39 8.36
N ASP A 375 46.41 -3.53 7.42
CA ASP A 375 45.21 -2.70 7.50
C ASP A 375 44.66 -2.41 6.10
N SER A 376 43.63 -1.58 6.00
CA SER A 376 43.07 -1.13 4.72
C SER A 376 44.16 -0.65 3.76
N PRO A 377 44.20 -1.13 2.50
CA PRO A 377 45.16 -0.66 1.50
C PRO A 377 45.12 0.85 1.30
N GLN A 378 46.28 1.50 1.31
CA GLN A 378 46.44 2.93 1.06
C GLN A 378 47.71 3.18 0.25
N TRP A 379 47.79 4.33 -0.41
CA TRP A 379 48.95 4.70 -1.24
C TRP A 379 50.31 4.68 -0.50
N PRO A 380 50.44 5.02 0.80
CA PRO A 380 51.71 4.97 1.52
C PRO A 380 51.88 3.71 2.39
N ASN A 381 50.94 2.77 2.34
CA ASN A 381 50.95 1.54 3.16
C ASN A 381 50.47 0.38 2.31
N VAL A 382 51.37 -0.24 1.56
CA VAL A 382 51.05 -1.18 0.47
C VAL A 382 51.23 -2.65 0.83
N GLN A 383 51.62 -2.97 2.07
CA GLN A 383 51.87 -4.36 2.50
C GLN A 383 50.64 -5.26 2.34
N THR A 384 49.44 -4.70 2.50
CA THR A 384 48.18 -5.45 2.37
C THR A 384 47.95 -5.91 0.93
N ASN A 385 48.46 -5.18 -0.06
CA ASN A 385 48.39 -5.59 -1.47
C ASN A 385 49.14 -6.91 -1.68
N GLY A 386 50.34 -7.01 -1.12
CA GLY A 386 51.12 -8.25 -1.14
C GLY A 386 50.42 -9.40 -0.42
N LEU A 387 49.85 -9.15 0.75
CA LEU A 387 49.12 -10.19 1.51
C LEU A 387 47.89 -10.71 0.75
N LEU A 388 47.13 -9.83 0.10
CA LEU A 388 45.97 -10.18 -0.72
C LEU A 388 46.37 -11.01 -1.95
N SER A 389 47.43 -10.61 -2.66
CA SER A 389 47.95 -11.41 -3.78
C SER A 389 48.45 -12.79 -3.33
N LEU A 390 49.14 -12.87 -2.19
CA LEU A 390 49.55 -14.16 -1.61
C LEU A 390 48.35 -15.05 -1.28
N MET A 391 47.32 -14.49 -0.63
CA MET A 391 46.11 -15.22 -0.28
C MET A 391 45.39 -15.74 -1.54
N ASN A 392 45.28 -14.92 -2.59
CA ASN A 392 44.64 -15.30 -3.84
C ASN A 392 45.40 -16.41 -4.60
N CYS A 393 46.72 -16.47 -4.45
CA CYS A 393 47.57 -17.43 -5.13
C CYS A 393 48.01 -18.61 -4.25
N ILE A 394 47.51 -18.71 -3.01
CA ILE A 394 48.04 -19.59 -1.96
C ILE A 394 48.08 -21.08 -2.34
N ASP A 395 47.13 -21.51 -3.18
CA ASP A 395 47.03 -22.90 -3.66
C ASP A 395 47.59 -23.12 -5.06
N THR A 396 47.91 -22.04 -5.77
CA THR A 396 48.39 -22.08 -7.17
C THR A 396 49.91 -21.98 -7.29
N VAL A 397 50.57 -21.46 -6.26
CA VAL A 397 52.03 -21.24 -6.24
C VAL A 397 52.69 -22.14 -5.20
N PRO A 398 53.83 -22.79 -5.51
CA PRO A 398 54.52 -23.65 -4.55
C PRO A 398 55.06 -22.84 -3.36
N MET A 399 54.51 -23.11 -2.18
CA MET A 399 54.91 -22.50 -0.90
C MET A 399 54.91 -23.56 0.20
N ALA A 400 55.79 -23.42 1.19
CA ALA A 400 55.81 -24.30 2.37
C ALA A 400 54.52 -24.14 3.21
N ASP A 401 54.01 -25.24 3.77
CA ASP A 401 52.76 -25.22 4.56
C ASP A 401 52.82 -24.27 5.76
N SER A 402 54.00 -24.11 6.37
CA SER A 402 54.23 -23.15 7.44
C SER A 402 54.00 -21.70 6.99
N LEU A 403 54.44 -21.36 5.77
CA LEU A 403 54.24 -20.03 5.19
C LEU A 403 52.77 -19.82 4.80
N LYS A 404 52.11 -20.82 4.20
CA LYS A 404 50.68 -20.78 3.92
C LYS A 404 49.87 -20.49 5.19
N SER A 405 50.17 -21.19 6.29
CA SER A 405 49.53 -20.97 7.58
C SER A 405 49.72 -19.55 8.11
N ILE A 406 50.93 -18.98 8.01
CA ILE A 406 51.21 -17.59 8.42
C ILE A 406 50.42 -16.60 7.57
N ILE A 407 50.35 -16.80 6.25
CA ILE A 407 49.60 -15.94 5.32
C ILE A 407 48.12 -15.96 5.69
N THR A 408 47.52 -17.15 5.76
CA THR A 408 46.11 -17.36 6.09
C THR A 408 45.77 -16.74 7.45
N GLN A 409 46.60 -16.99 8.47
CA GLN A 409 46.38 -16.43 9.80
C GLN A 409 46.49 -14.90 9.79
N SER A 410 47.49 -14.34 9.11
CA SER A 410 47.67 -12.88 9.05
C SER A 410 46.50 -12.20 8.34
N PHE A 411 46.04 -12.79 7.24
CA PHE A 411 44.90 -12.31 6.47
C PHE A 411 43.59 -12.35 7.28
N TYR A 412 43.23 -13.51 7.84
CA TYR A 412 41.98 -13.62 8.60
C TYR A 412 42.02 -12.87 9.93
N THR A 413 43.18 -12.74 10.59
CA THR A 413 43.32 -11.84 11.76
C THR A 413 42.96 -10.40 11.40
N MET A 414 43.44 -9.90 10.26
CA MET A 414 43.11 -8.56 9.78
C MET A 414 41.61 -8.46 9.44
N ALA A 415 41.06 -9.42 8.69
CA ALA A 415 39.66 -9.40 8.28
C ALA A 415 38.71 -9.49 9.48
N ASP A 416 38.96 -10.40 10.44
CA ASP A 416 38.16 -10.55 11.66
C ASP A 416 38.20 -9.31 12.54
N ARG A 417 39.34 -8.60 12.60
CA ARG A 417 39.44 -7.29 13.27
C ARG A 417 38.49 -6.28 12.63
N MET A 418 38.49 -6.20 11.29
CA MET A 418 37.64 -5.27 10.54
C MET A 418 36.14 -5.62 10.68
N VAL A 419 35.78 -6.90 10.67
CA VAL A 419 34.42 -7.39 10.97
C VAL A 419 34.01 -6.93 12.36
N SER A 420 34.82 -7.22 13.37
CA SER A 420 34.52 -6.86 14.76
C SER A 420 34.34 -5.36 14.94
N GLN A 421 35.22 -4.54 14.35
CA GLN A 421 35.11 -3.08 14.37
C GLN A 421 33.81 -2.60 13.71
N THR A 422 33.46 -3.18 12.55
CA THR A 422 32.25 -2.82 11.81
C THR A 422 30.98 -3.21 12.57
N GLU A 423 30.89 -4.44 13.08
CA GLU A 423 29.72 -4.93 13.79
C GLU A 423 29.43 -4.16 15.08
N MET A 424 30.47 -3.78 15.83
CA MET A 424 30.31 -3.01 17.07
C MET A 424 29.95 -1.53 16.83
N HIS A 425 30.23 -1.00 15.64
CA HIS A 425 30.02 0.41 15.35
C HIS A 425 28.53 0.76 15.19
N PRO A 426 28.03 1.89 15.76
CA PRO A 426 26.60 2.26 15.69
C PRO A 426 26.04 2.41 14.27
N TYR A 427 26.89 2.84 13.33
CA TYR A 427 26.56 2.95 11.90
C TYR A 427 26.93 1.71 11.06
N LYS A 428 27.47 0.67 11.70
CA LYS A 428 28.04 -0.50 11.04
C LYS A 428 29.11 -0.12 10.01
N ILE A 429 30.15 0.62 10.47
CA ILE A 429 31.27 1.06 9.63
C ILE A 429 32.60 0.64 10.24
N GLY A 430 33.59 0.38 9.40
CA GLY A 430 34.93 -0.07 9.80
C GLY A 430 35.93 1.07 10.06
N ILE A 431 35.54 2.33 9.85
CA ILE A 431 36.42 3.50 10.09
C ILE A 431 35.96 4.30 11.32
N ASN A 432 36.94 4.79 12.09
CA ASN A 432 36.68 5.73 13.18
C ASN A 432 37.64 6.92 13.18
N ASN A 433 38.49 7.03 12.16
CA ASN A 433 39.37 8.17 11.91
C ASN A 433 39.01 8.79 10.55
N PHE A 434 38.76 10.10 10.55
CA PHE A 434 38.28 10.85 9.39
C PHE A 434 39.38 11.83 8.94
N PHE A 435 40.16 11.39 7.96
CA PHE A 435 41.29 12.10 7.36
C PHE A 435 41.06 12.27 5.85
N TRP A 436 41.94 13.01 5.17
CA TRP A 436 41.84 13.22 3.72
C TRP A 436 41.88 11.87 2.96
N GLY A 437 40.77 11.50 2.34
CA GLY A 437 40.62 10.21 1.64
C GLY A 437 40.07 9.07 2.51
N SER A 438 39.42 9.38 3.64
CA SER A 438 38.83 8.39 4.54
C SER A 438 37.85 7.44 3.83
N ASN A 439 37.13 7.91 2.81
CA ASN A 439 36.22 7.06 2.02
C ASN A 439 36.97 6.02 1.20
N GLY A 440 38.14 6.35 0.63
CA GLY A 440 39.01 5.37 -0.02
C GLY A 440 39.49 4.30 0.97
N SER A 441 39.81 4.70 2.20
CA SER A 441 40.17 3.76 3.27
C SER A 441 38.98 2.89 3.70
N ALA A 442 37.76 3.42 3.72
CA ALA A 442 36.56 2.62 3.95
C ALA A 442 36.36 1.59 2.83
N ALA A 443 36.45 2.01 1.56
CA ALA A 443 36.37 1.11 0.42
C ALA A 443 37.43 -0.01 0.48
N GLY A 444 38.66 0.29 0.94
CA GLY A 444 39.69 -0.71 1.18
C GLY A 444 39.35 -1.74 2.26
N ILE A 445 38.63 -1.36 3.32
CA ILE A 445 38.11 -2.30 4.32
C ILE A 445 37.07 -3.22 3.68
N GLY A 446 36.15 -2.65 2.91
CA GLY A 446 35.14 -3.41 2.18
C GLY A 446 35.76 -4.39 1.19
N MET A 447 36.81 -3.98 0.50
CA MET A 447 37.60 -4.85 -0.39
C MET A 447 38.21 -6.03 0.37
N VAL A 448 38.88 -5.80 1.50
CA VAL A 448 39.45 -6.89 2.33
C VAL A 448 38.35 -7.86 2.78
N ALA A 449 37.21 -7.35 3.23
CA ALA A 449 36.08 -8.16 3.63
C ALA A 449 35.49 -8.96 2.45
N ALA A 450 35.31 -8.35 1.29
CA ALA A 450 34.85 -9.04 0.09
C ALA A 450 35.82 -10.12 -0.39
N SER A 451 37.14 -9.88 -0.32
CA SER A 451 38.17 -10.91 -0.56
C SER A 451 38.06 -12.05 0.47
N ALA A 452 37.85 -11.73 1.75
CA ALA A 452 37.71 -12.75 2.78
C ALA A 452 36.48 -13.63 2.56
N TYR A 453 35.35 -13.05 2.16
CA TYR A 453 34.19 -13.83 1.71
C TYR A 453 34.52 -14.66 0.46
N HIS A 454 35.21 -14.09 -0.52
CA HIS A 454 35.58 -14.82 -1.73
C HIS A 454 36.36 -16.10 -1.41
N PHE A 455 37.31 -16.05 -0.48
CA PHE A 455 38.13 -17.20 -0.07
C PHE A 455 37.45 -18.17 0.91
N SER A 456 36.64 -17.68 1.85
CA SER A 456 36.05 -18.50 2.93
C SER A 456 34.60 -18.92 2.71
N LYS A 457 33.85 -18.12 1.95
CA LYS A 457 32.38 -18.12 1.86
C LYS A 457 31.64 -17.86 3.19
N ASP A 458 32.32 -17.34 4.21
CA ASP A 458 31.71 -16.98 5.50
C ASP A 458 30.97 -15.64 5.39
N GLU A 459 29.65 -15.67 5.62
CA GLU A 459 28.73 -14.55 5.41
C GLU A 459 29.05 -13.31 6.25
N LYS A 460 29.73 -13.45 7.39
CA LYS A 460 30.11 -12.28 8.22
C LYS A 460 30.98 -11.28 7.45
N TYR A 461 31.81 -11.78 6.53
CA TYR A 461 32.65 -10.95 5.69
C TYR A 461 31.85 -10.27 4.57
N LEU A 462 30.88 -10.97 3.98
CA LEU A 462 29.98 -10.38 2.97
C LEU A 462 29.11 -9.28 3.60
N ASN A 463 28.56 -9.52 4.78
CA ASN A 463 27.79 -8.54 5.54
C ASN A 463 28.65 -7.30 5.88
N THR A 464 29.92 -7.51 6.24
CA THR A 464 30.86 -6.40 6.45
C THR A 464 31.12 -5.62 5.17
N ALA A 465 31.35 -6.28 4.03
CA ALA A 465 31.53 -5.62 2.74
C ALA A 465 30.30 -4.77 2.34
N ILE A 466 29.09 -5.34 2.49
CA ILE A 466 27.82 -4.64 2.25
C ILE A 466 27.69 -3.44 3.19
N ALA A 467 28.00 -3.61 4.47
CA ALA A 467 27.89 -2.54 5.44
C ALA A 467 28.82 -1.34 5.14
N ILE A 468 30.03 -1.61 4.63
CA ILE A 468 30.94 -0.58 4.13
C ILE A 468 30.37 0.09 2.88
N LEU A 469 29.82 -0.67 1.93
CA LEU A 469 29.21 -0.10 0.74
C LEU A 469 28.00 0.78 1.10
N ASP A 470 27.15 0.35 2.03
CA ASP A 470 26.02 1.14 2.54
C ASP A 470 26.47 2.49 3.11
N TYR A 471 27.60 2.52 3.83
CA TYR A 471 28.18 3.77 4.33
C TYR A 471 28.54 4.72 3.20
N LEU A 472 29.22 4.21 2.17
CA LEU A 472 29.61 5.01 1.00
C LEU A 472 28.39 5.53 0.22
N LEU A 473 27.27 4.79 0.27
CA LEU A 473 26.05 5.08 -0.48
C LEU A 473 24.94 5.79 0.32
N GLY A 474 25.20 6.23 1.56
CA GLY A 474 24.29 7.11 2.30
C GLY A 474 23.97 6.70 3.74
N ARG A 475 24.38 5.50 4.20
CA ARG A 475 24.30 5.12 5.63
C ARG A 475 25.49 5.71 6.41
N ASN A 476 25.59 7.02 6.39
CA ASN A 476 26.66 7.77 7.05
C ASN A 476 26.08 8.98 7.80
N ALA A 477 26.91 9.68 8.58
CA ALA A 477 26.46 10.81 9.39
C ALA A 477 26.11 12.07 8.57
N THR A 478 26.40 12.07 7.27
CA THR A 478 26.03 13.12 6.33
C THR A 478 24.72 12.75 5.60
N PRO A 479 24.14 13.63 4.75
CA PRO A 479 23.04 13.22 3.88
C PRO A 479 23.52 12.61 2.55
N TYR A 480 24.83 12.53 2.27
CA TYR A 480 25.34 12.23 0.93
C TYR A 480 25.51 10.72 0.68
N CYS A 481 25.10 10.28 -0.51
CA CYS A 481 25.84 9.26 -1.23
C CYS A 481 27.17 9.88 -1.66
N PHE A 482 28.31 9.25 -1.38
CA PHE A 482 29.63 9.81 -1.68
C PHE A 482 30.11 9.57 -3.11
N VAL A 483 29.22 9.09 -4.00
CA VAL A 483 29.57 8.76 -5.38
C VAL A 483 28.83 9.71 -6.33
N THR A 484 29.56 10.40 -7.19
CA THR A 484 29.00 11.37 -8.12
C THR A 484 28.06 10.70 -9.13
N GLY A 485 26.88 11.30 -9.34
CA GLY A 485 25.86 10.79 -10.27
C GLY A 485 25.02 9.62 -9.72
N PHE A 486 25.22 9.20 -8.48
CA PHE A 486 24.46 8.10 -7.86
C PHE A 486 23.86 8.49 -6.51
N GLY A 487 22.69 7.94 -6.20
CA GLY A 487 21.93 8.26 -4.98
C GLY A 487 21.14 9.57 -5.10
N ASP A 488 20.18 9.76 -4.20
CA ASP A 488 19.30 10.94 -4.16
C ASP A 488 20.06 12.24 -3.86
N VAL A 489 21.12 12.15 -3.06
CA VAL A 489 21.99 13.27 -2.68
C VAL A 489 23.43 12.90 -3.03
N SER A 490 23.82 13.17 -4.28
CA SER A 490 25.17 12.94 -4.78
C SER A 490 26.04 14.21 -4.72
N PRO A 491 27.38 14.11 -4.69
CA PRO A 491 28.26 15.27 -4.74
C PRO A 491 28.16 15.95 -6.11
N MET A 492 27.98 17.27 -6.11
CA MET A 492 27.75 18.06 -7.32
C MET A 492 28.89 19.03 -7.61
N ASN A 493 29.59 19.50 -6.58
CA ASN A 493 30.61 20.55 -6.68
C ASN A 493 31.97 20.00 -6.22
N ILE A 494 32.40 18.92 -6.87
CA ILE A 494 33.67 18.26 -6.55
C ILE A 494 34.87 19.18 -6.84
N HIS A 495 35.95 19.05 -6.06
CA HIS A 495 37.23 19.67 -6.39
C HIS A 495 37.85 18.95 -7.58
N ASP A 496 37.37 19.25 -8.78
CA ASP A 496 37.87 18.71 -10.04
C ASP A 496 37.90 19.79 -11.11
N ARG A 497 39.04 19.93 -11.79
CA ARG A 497 39.22 20.97 -12.81
C ARG A 497 38.30 20.81 -14.00
N ARG A 498 37.90 19.58 -14.36
CA ARG A 498 37.02 19.33 -15.50
C ARG A 498 35.59 19.70 -15.11
N ALA A 499 35.09 19.17 -13.99
CA ALA A 499 33.74 19.46 -13.50
C ALA A 499 33.49 20.95 -13.25
N GLU A 500 34.48 21.70 -12.74
CA GLU A 500 34.34 23.16 -12.56
C GLU A 500 34.36 23.94 -13.89
N SER A 501 34.93 23.37 -14.96
CA SER A 501 35.27 24.12 -16.18
C SER A 501 34.52 23.68 -17.45
N ASP A 502 33.77 22.58 -17.40
CA ASP A 502 33.05 22.04 -18.55
C ASP A 502 31.73 22.79 -18.85
N GLY A 503 31.24 23.58 -17.90
CA GLY A 503 29.98 24.31 -18.02
C GLY A 503 28.74 23.43 -17.84
N ILE A 504 28.90 22.22 -17.32
CA ILE A 504 27.85 21.23 -17.07
C ILE A 504 27.41 21.34 -15.61
N VAL A 505 26.09 21.38 -15.36
CA VAL A 505 25.55 21.49 -14.00
C VAL A 505 25.72 20.19 -13.20
N ALA A 506 25.66 19.05 -13.88
CA ALA A 506 25.88 17.75 -13.26
C ALA A 506 27.38 17.47 -13.12
N SER A 507 27.78 16.85 -12.01
CA SER A 507 29.15 16.38 -11.85
C SER A 507 29.43 15.18 -12.75
N LEU A 508 30.69 15.01 -13.14
CA LEU A 508 31.18 13.79 -13.79
C LEU A 508 30.82 12.55 -12.95
N PRO A 509 30.28 11.47 -13.54
CA PRO A 509 29.72 10.34 -12.81
C PRO A 509 30.76 9.29 -12.40
N GLY A 510 30.44 8.52 -11.36
CA GLY A 510 31.19 7.33 -10.95
C GLY A 510 32.41 7.58 -10.06
N TYR A 511 32.64 8.82 -9.63
CA TYR A 511 33.76 9.17 -8.76
C TYR A 511 33.40 9.06 -7.29
N LEU A 512 34.22 8.35 -6.51
CA LEU A 512 34.17 8.35 -5.06
C LEU A 512 34.93 9.56 -4.53
N VAL A 513 34.25 10.47 -3.82
CA VAL A 513 34.89 11.63 -3.19
C VAL A 513 35.67 11.23 -1.94
N GLY A 514 36.69 12.02 -1.59
CA GLY A 514 37.61 11.72 -0.49
C GLY A 514 36.93 11.51 0.87
N GLY A 515 35.83 12.21 1.13
CA GLY A 515 34.97 12.03 2.29
C GLY A 515 35.30 12.93 3.48
N PRO A 516 34.65 12.71 4.63
CA PRO A 516 34.77 13.60 5.77
C PRO A 516 36.20 13.71 6.32
N ASN A 517 36.64 14.94 6.62
CA ASN A 517 37.95 15.24 7.18
C ASN A 517 37.88 16.50 8.06
N ALA A 518 38.23 16.37 9.33
CA ALA A 518 38.26 17.50 10.27
C ALA A 518 39.61 18.23 10.31
N GLY A 519 40.70 17.62 9.83
CA GLY A 519 42.07 18.10 10.06
C GLY A 519 42.50 19.26 9.17
N ASN A 520 41.96 19.38 7.95
CA ASN A 520 42.52 20.23 6.89
C ASN A 520 41.59 21.37 6.43
N GLN A 521 40.46 21.55 7.09
CA GLN A 521 39.42 22.51 6.73
C GLN A 521 39.87 23.98 6.72
N SER A 522 40.92 24.31 7.49
CA SER A 522 41.45 25.68 7.54
C SER A 522 42.35 26.01 6.35
N ALA A 523 42.86 25.00 5.65
CA ALA A 523 43.75 25.16 4.51
C ALA A 523 43.00 25.29 3.17
N ASP A 524 41.73 24.91 3.11
CA ASP A 524 40.91 24.90 1.89
C ASP A 524 39.81 25.97 1.90
N CYS A 525 38.52 25.61 2.03
CA CYS A 525 37.40 26.55 2.06
C CYS A 525 37.35 27.40 3.34
N GLY A 526 38.09 27.01 4.39
CA GLY A 526 38.05 27.60 5.71
C GLY A 526 37.03 26.91 6.62
N THR A 527 37.42 26.63 7.86
CA THR A 527 36.64 25.88 8.87
C THR A 527 35.20 26.38 9.04
N ALA A 528 34.95 27.69 8.92
CA ALA A 528 33.62 28.28 9.07
C ALA A 528 32.61 27.89 7.97
N GLN A 529 33.07 27.34 6.84
CA GLN A 529 32.20 26.89 5.75
C GLN A 529 31.68 25.46 5.96
N TYR A 530 32.31 24.68 6.83
CA TYR A 530 31.92 23.29 7.07
C TYR A 530 30.67 23.23 7.97
N PRO A 531 29.74 22.29 7.70
CA PRO A 531 28.49 22.20 8.44
C PRO A 531 28.66 21.71 9.89
N SER A 532 29.82 21.13 10.22
CA SER A 532 30.08 20.54 11.53
C SER A 532 31.59 20.41 11.78
N THR A 533 31.98 20.50 13.04
CA THR A 533 33.35 20.22 13.53
C THR A 533 33.56 18.75 13.94
N TYR A 534 32.48 17.96 14.01
CA TYR A 534 32.56 16.51 14.27
C TYR A 534 33.12 15.77 13.05
N GLY A 535 34.11 14.89 13.25
CA GLY A 535 34.85 14.23 12.17
C GLY A 535 33.98 13.54 11.11
N ALA A 536 32.98 12.76 11.53
CA ALA A 536 32.08 12.04 10.63
C ALA A 536 31.12 12.94 9.83
N LYS A 537 30.94 14.19 10.28
CA LYS A 537 30.06 15.20 9.66
C LYS A 537 30.86 16.31 8.97
N SER A 538 32.19 16.20 8.97
CA SER A 538 33.12 17.20 8.44
C SER A 538 33.31 17.03 6.93
N TYR A 539 32.23 17.22 6.16
CA TYR A 539 32.23 17.11 4.71
C TYR A 539 31.52 18.31 4.09
N LEU A 540 32.05 18.83 2.98
CA LEU A 540 31.51 20.00 2.30
C LEU A 540 31.55 19.81 0.78
N ASP A 541 30.38 19.76 0.16
CA ASP A 541 30.23 19.69 -1.30
C ASP A 541 30.42 21.08 -1.94
N ARG A 542 31.68 21.50 -2.06
CA ARG A 542 32.09 22.73 -2.76
C ARG A 542 33.42 22.55 -3.47
N THR A 543 33.59 23.22 -4.60
CA THR A 543 34.81 23.13 -5.42
C THR A 543 36.06 23.53 -4.63
N CYS A 544 35.98 24.48 -3.69
CA CYS A 544 37.16 24.84 -2.88
C CYS A 544 37.63 23.72 -1.92
N SER A 545 36.80 22.70 -1.66
CA SER A 545 36.94 21.73 -0.56
C SER A 545 37.80 20.54 -0.97
N TYR A 546 39.04 20.77 -1.38
CA TYR A 546 39.91 19.68 -1.84
C TYR A 546 40.14 18.61 -0.76
N SER A 547 40.10 19.00 0.53
CA SER A 547 40.42 18.07 1.62
C SER A 547 39.31 17.09 1.98
N THR A 548 38.09 17.29 1.46
CA THR A 548 36.93 16.40 1.68
C THR A 548 36.19 16.00 0.41
N ASN A 549 36.28 16.80 -0.66
CA ASN A 549 35.44 16.69 -1.85
C ASN A 549 36.23 16.68 -3.17
N GLU A 550 37.54 16.45 -3.10
CA GLU A 550 38.29 16.03 -4.29
C GLU A 550 37.88 14.60 -4.68
N ILE A 551 38.35 14.15 -5.84
CA ILE A 551 38.24 12.78 -6.35
C ILE A 551 39.65 12.23 -6.59
N ALA A 552 39.86 10.92 -6.56
CA ALA A 552 41.18 10.35 -6.84
C ALA A 552 41.14 8.89 -7.28
N ILE A 553 42.07 8.50 -8.15
CA ILE A 553 42.20 7.13 -8.67
C ILE A 553 42.38 6.11 -7.56
N ASN A 554 43.12 6.45 -6.50
CA ASN A 554 43.38 5.56 -5.36
C ASN A 554 42.18 5.36 -4.44
N TRP A 555 41.17 6.24 -4.49
CA TRP A 555 39.91 6.04 -3.77
C TRP A 555 38.93 5.22 -4.62
N ASN A 556 38.87 5.52 -5.93
CA ASN A 556 38.05 4.76 -6.88
C ASN A 556 38.52 3.31 -7.04
N GLY A 557 39.83 3.02 -6.96
CA GLY A 557 40.37 1.67 -7.13
C GLY A 557 39.76 0.62 -6.18
N PRO A 558 39.88 0.79 -4.85
CA PRO A 558 39.24 -0.11 -3.89
C PRO A 558 37.71 -0.11 -4.00
N PHE A 559 37.11 1.01 -4.41
CA PHE A 559 35.67 1.10 -4.63
C PHE A 559 35.19 0.26 -5.83
N VAL A 560 35.97 0.23 -6.93
CA VAL A 560 35.76 -0.69 -8.07
C VAL A 560 35.78 -2.13 -7.59
N PHE A 561 36.77 -2.51 -6.78
CA PHE A 561 36.84 -3.87 -6.24
C PHE A 561 35.60 -4.18 -5.39
N LEU A 562 35.25 -3.30 -4.44
CA LEU A 562 34.13 -3.53 -3.52
C LEU A 562 32.80 -3.69 -4.26
N THR A 563 32.47 -2.73 -5.14
CA THR A 563 31.23 -2.76 -5.91
C THR A 563 31.18 -3.95 -6.86
N GLY A 564 32.27 -4.20 -7.60
CA GLY A 564 32.36 -5.32 -8.52
C GLY A 564 32.34 -6.68 -7.83
N ALA A 565 32.94 -6.82 -6.65
CA ALA A 565 32.89 -8.05 -5.87
C ALA A 565 31.45 -8.36 -5.41
N ILE A 566 30.77 -7.38 -4.82
CA ILE A 566 29.37 -7.54 -4.38
C ILE A 566 28.47 -7.85 -5.58
N GLU A 567 28.62 -7.12 -6.68
CA GLU A 567 27.86 -7.37 -7.92
C GLU A 567 28.15 -8.76 -8.49
N ALA A 568 29.42 -9.19 -8.56
CA ALA A 568 29.79 -10.52 -9.02
C ALA A 568 29.21 -11.63 -8.13
N ILE A 569 29.25 -11.45 -6.81
CA ILE A 569 28.69 -12.40 -5.84
C ILE A 569 27.19 -12.56 -6.08
N TYR A 570 26.41 -11.46 -6.07
CA TYR A 570 24.96 -11.54 -6.20
C TYR A 570 24.48 -11.88 -7.62
N SER A 571 25.23 -11.49 -8.65
CA SER A 571 24.92 -11.91 -10.03
C SER A 571 25.18 -13.40 -10.27
N SER A 572 26.16 -13.98 -9.57
CA SER A 572 26.49 -15.42 -9.63
C SER A 572 25.49 -16.32 -8.89
N ILE A 573 24.65 -15.75 -8.01
CA ILE A 573 23.60 -16.50 -7.34
C ILE A 573 22.65 -17.03 -8.42
N LYS A 574 22.66 -18.35 -8.58
CA LYS A 574 21.71 -19.03 -9.44
C LYS A 574 20.32 -18.78 -8.88
N MET A 575 19.49 -18.13 -9.68
CA MET A 575 18.13 -17.84 -9.29
C MET A 575 17.33 -19.14 -9.37
N LYS A 576 16.54 -19.43 -8.35
CA LYS A 576 15.76 -20.66 -8.29
C LYS A 576 14.42 -20.48 -9.04
N PRO A 577 14.01 -21.46 -9.85
CA PRO A 577 12.64 -21.53 -10.32
C PRO A 577 11.70 -21.62 -9.11
N THR A 578 10.54 -21.00 -9.22
CA THR A 578 9.52 -20.94 -8.18
C THR A 578 8.25 -21.62 -8.69
N PHE A 579 7.64 -22.47 -7.88
CA PHE A 579 6.31 -22.96 -8.17
C PHE A 579 5.30 -21.81 -8.01
N ILE A 580 4.49 -21.58 -9.03
CA ILE A 580 3.48 -20.50 -9.02
C ILE A 580 2.04 -21.01 -9.01
N GLY A 581 1.83 -22.33 -8.95
CA GLY A 581 0.51 -22.94 -8.81
C GLY A 581 0.36 -24.24 -9.58
N SER A 582 -0.59 -25.07 -9.16
CA SER A 582 -1.19 -26.09 -10.01
C SER A 582 -2.39 -25.47 -10.72
N ASP A 583 -2.83 -26.07 -11.83
CA ASP A 583 -4.18 -25.79 -12.32
C ASP A 583 -5.24 -26.37 -11.36
N THR A 584 -6.50 -25.98 -11.58
CA THR A 584 -7.61 -26.41 -10.72
C THR A 584 -7.89 -27.92 -10.81
N THR A 585 -7.38 -28.59 -11.84
CA THR A 585 -7.55 -30.04 -12.04
C THR A 585 -6.45 -30.87 -11.37
N GLY A 586 -5.35 -30.24 -10.97
CA GLY A 586 -4.16 -30.91 -10.43
C GLY A 586 -3.34 -31.67 -11.46
N ALA A 587 -3.68 -31.56 -12.75
CA ALA A 587 -2.97 -32.22 -13.83
C ALA A 587 -1.77 -31.42 -14.35
N ILE A 588 -1.70 -30.11 -14.07
CA ILE A 588 -0.65 -29.22 -14.58
C ILE A 588 0.00 -28.48 -13.41
N ILE A 589 1.33 -28.58 -13.32
CA ILE A 589 2.16 -27.79 -12.42
C ILE A 589 2.82 -26.66 -13.21
N ARG A 590 2.75 -25.44 -12.70
CA ARG A 590 3.43 -24.27 -13.29
C ARG A 590 4.68 -23.93 -12.50
N ILE A 591 5.82 -23.94 -13.18
CA ILE A 591 7.10 -23.51 -12.63
C ILE A 591 7.50 -22.22 -13.34
N SER A 592 7.52 -21.12 -12.59
CA SER A 592 8.03 -19.84 -13.07
C SER A 592 9.52 -19.78 -12.85
N TYR A 593 10.22 -19.40 -13.89
CA TYR A 593 11.61 -19.11 -13.87
C TYR A 593 11.84 -17.61 -13.66
N PRO A 594 12.95 -17.26 -13.01
CA PRO A 594 13.28 -15.89 -12.64
C PRO A 594 13.78 -15.03 -13.83
N GLU A 595 14.09 -15.66 -14.96
CA GLU A 595 14.44 -15.00 -16.23
C GLU A 595 13.61 -15.63 -17.36
N ASN A 596 13.41 -14.86 -18.44
CA ASN A 596 12.81 -15.39 -19.67
C ASN A 596 13.63 -16.58 -20.18
N LEU A 597 12.95 -17.57 -20.74
CA LEU A 597 13.56 -18.84 -21.15
C LEU A 597 13.86 -18.84 -22.65
N ALA A 598 15.06 -19.31 -23.04
CA ALA A 598 15.42 -19.48 -24.45
C ALA A 598 15.17 -20.90 -24.95
N ALA A 599 15.51 -21.90 -24.14
CA ALA A 599 15.39 -23.31 -24.49
C ALA A 599 15.45 -24.18 -23.22
N PHE A 600 14.84 -25.36 -23.28
CA PHE A 600 15.16 -26.46 -22.36
C PHE A 600 15.13 -27.80 -23.10
N ASP A 601 15.99 -28.72 -22.67
CA ASP A 601 16.12 -30.07 -23.24
C ASP A 601 15.21 -31.04 -22.47
N THR A 602 14.06 -31.38 -23.05
CA THR A 602 13.05 -32.26 -22.42
C THR A 602 13.61 -33.64 -22.04
N GLU A 603 14.72 -34.10 -22.63
CA GLU A 603 15.36 -35.37 -22.29
C GLU A 603 16.34 -35.26 -21.12
N LYS A 604 16.71 -34.04 -20.70
CA LYS A 604 17.67 -33.77 -19.60
C LYS A 604 17.08 -33.00 -18.43
N VAL A 605 15.85 -32.52 -18.53
CA VAL A 605 15.11 -31.95 -17.41
C VAL A 605 14.41 -33.08 -16.65
N SER A 606 14.89 -33.40 -15.46
CA SER A 606 14.24 -34.39 -14.59
C SER A 606 13.58 -33.71 -13.39
N TYR A 607 12.25 -33.67 -13.38
CA TYR A 607 11.49 -33.33 -12.18
C TYR A 607 11.03 -34.59 -11.46
N SER A 608 11.03 -34.54 -10.14
CA SER A 608 10.37 -35.50 -9.27
C SER A 608 9.31 -34.75 -8.48
N ILE A 609 8.06 -35.11 -8.71
CA ILE A 609 6.91 -34.53 -8.02
C ILE A 609 6.37 -35.61 -7.07
N LYS A 610 6.26 -35.28 -5.80
CA LYS A 610 5.64 -36.15 -4.79
C LYS A 610 4.43 -35.45 -4.19
N ALA A 611 3.34 -36.18 -4.01
CA ALA A 611 2.19 -35.73 -3.23
C ALA A 611 2.01 -36.70 -2.06
N ASN A 612 2.09 -36.19 -0.82
CA ASN A 612 2.17 -36.97 0.42
C ASN A 612 3.19 -38.12 0.32
N ASP A 613 4.41 -37.80 -0.13
CA ASP A 613 5.53 -38.73 -0.37
C ASP A 613 5.33 -39.76 -1.50
N ILE A 614 4.19 -39.75 -2.19
CA ILE A 614 3.92 -40.62 -3.34
C ILE A 614 4.34 -39.92 -4.62
N VAL A 615 5.20 -40.55 -5.41
CA VAL A 615 5.67 -40.02 -6.71
C VAL A 615 4.51 -39.93 -7.70
N LYS A 616 4.37 -38.78 -8.35
CA LYS A 616 3.45 -38.52 -9.46
C LYS A 616 4.18 -38.70 -10.79
N GLU A 617 3.64 -39.54 -11.67
CA GLU A 617 4.22 -39.69 -13.01
C GLU A 617 4.01 -38.43 -13.85
N ILE A 618 5.10 -37.99 -14.49
CA ILE A 618 5.09 -36.86 -15.43
C ILE A 618 4.80 -37.41 -16.83
N ASP A 619 3.84 -36.80 -17.52
CA ASP A 619 3.52 -37.10 -18.91
C ASP A 619 4.39 -36.30 -19.89
N SER A 620 4.45 -34.98 -19.71
CA SER A 620 5.23 -34.08 -20.56
C SER A 620 5.58 -32.76 -19.86
N ILE A 621 6.55 -32.04 -20.43
CA ILE A 621 6.96 -30.70 -19.98
C ILE A 621 7.01 -29.79 -21.21
N THR A 622 6.41 -28.60 -21.14
CA THR A 622 6.37 -27.62 -22.25
C THR A 622 6.48 -26.19 -21.75
N PHE A 623 6.72 -25.23 -22.65
CA PHE A 623 6.60 -23.80 -22.34
C PHE A 623 5.14 -23.38 -22.17
N ASP A 624 4.88 -22.45 -21.26
CA ASP A 624 3.60 -21.74 -21.25
C ASP A 624 3.58 -20.74 -22.40
N SER A 625 2.67 -20.91 -23.35
CA SER A 625 2.56 -20.01 -24.51
C SER A 625 2.18 -18.57 -24.13
N ASN A 626 1.70 -18.33 -22.91
CA ASN A 626 1.29 -17.02 -22.42
C ASN A 626 2.33 -16.36 -21.51
N SER A 627 3.48 -17.01 -21.29
CA SER A 627 4.49 -16.53 -20.36
C SER A 627 5.91 -16.84 -20.85
N GLU A 628 6.73 -15.80 -20.93
CA GLU A 628 8.11 -15.89 -21.45
C GLU A 628 9.07 -16.59 -20.48
N ASN A 629 8.64 -16.82 -19.24
CA ASN A 629 9.48 -17.36 -18.18
C ASN A 629 8.86 -18.59 -17.47
N THR A 630 7.81 -19.20 -18.01
CA THR A 630 7.10 -20.30 -17.31
C THR A 630 7.12 -21.58 -18.11
N ILE A 631 7.32 -22.70 -17.41
CA ILE A 631 7.08 -24.04 -17.97
C ILE A 631 5.87 -24.68 -17.29
N LEU A 632 5.22 -25.57 -18.03
CA LEU A 632 4.10 -26.40 -17.61
C LEU A 632 4.57 -27.85 -17.53
N ILE A 633 4.39 -28.49 -16.38
CA ILE A 633 4.63 -29.93 -16.18
C ILE A 633 3.26 -30.61 -16.15
N PHE A 634 3.00 -31.46 -17.12
CA PHE A 634 1.78 -32.27 -17.21
C PHE A 634 1.99 -33.58 -16.47
N LEU A 635 1.10 -33.91 -15.55
CA LEU A 635 1.10 -35.15 -14.79
C LEU A 635 0.18 -36.18 -15.47
N ARG A 636 0.60 -37.46 -15.48
CA ARG A 636 -0.29 -38.58 -15.85
C ARG A 636 -1.31 -38.84 -14.75
N ASP A 637 -0.87 -38.75 -13.50
CA ASP A 637 -1.71 -38.85 -12.32
C ASP A 637 -1.84 -37.47 -11.69
N SER A 638 -3.02 -36.87 -11.78
CA SER A 638 -3.28 -35.58 -11.18
C SER A 638 -3.07 -35.60 -9.67
N ILE A 639 -2.61 -34.46 -9.14
CA ILE A 639 -2.62 -34.18 -7.72
C ILE A 639 -4.08 -34.06 -7.28
N LYS A 640 -4.44 -34.71 -6.17
CA LYS A 640 -5.80 -34.69 -5.60
C LYS A 640 -5.84 -33.66 -4.48
N SER A 641 -6.96 -32.98 -4.25
CA SER A 641 -6.99 -31.91 -3.25
C SER A 641 -6.79 -32.36 -1.79
N ASN A 642 -6.96 -33.66 -1.51
CA ASN A 642 -6.66 -34.24 -0.20
C ASN A 642 -5.16 -34.56 0.01
N GLU A 643 -4.31 -34.35 -0.99
CA GLU A 643 -2.86 -34.52 -0.89
C GLU A 643 -2.22 -33.25 -0.33
N THR A 644 -2.09 -33.18 1.00
CA THR A 644 -1.75 -31.96 1.73
C THR A 644 -0.31 -31.46 1.55
N THR A 645 0.61 -32.33 1.13
CA THR A 645 2.03 -32.01 0.98
C THR A 645 2.47 -32.30 -0.43
N ILE A 646 2.85 -31.29 -1.21
CA ILE A 646 3.47 -31.48 -2.52
C ILE A 646 4.95 -31.11 -2.42
N THR A 647 5.84 -32.02 -2.81
CA THR A 647 7.29 -31.78 -2.88
C THR A 647 7.73 -31.84 -4.33
N ILE A 648 8.42 -30.79 -4.81
CA ILE A 648 8.96 -30.72 -6.17
C ILE A 648 10.49 -30.64 -6.10
N ASN A 649 11.14 -31.59 -6.76
CA ASN A 649 12.58 -31.65 -6.93
C ASN A 649 12.94 -31.64 -8.42
N SER A 650 14.08 -31.07 -8.77
CA SER A 650 14.72 -31.27 -10.07
C SER A 650 16.15 -31.75 -9.87
N GLU A 651 16.55 -32.88 -10.46
CA GLU A 651 17.89 -33.44 -10.24
C GLU A 651 18.95 -32.82 -11.18
N ILE A 652 18.53 -32.42 -12.39
CA ILE A 652 19.36 -31.74 -13.38
C ILE A 652 18.54 -30.60 -13.98
N ASP A 653 19.02 -29.35 -13.87
CA ASP A 653 18.41 -28.21 -14.53
C ASP A 653 19.20 -27.85 -15.79
N SER A 654 18.57 -28.13 -16.94
CA SER A 654 19.04 -27.80 -18.28
C SER A 654 18.18 -26.69 -18.91
N VAL A 655 17.38 -25.99 -18.10
CA VAL A 655 16.68 -24.79 -18.52
C VAL A 655 17.67 -23.64 -18.61
N ILE A 656 17.72 -23.01 -19.79
CA ILE A 656 18.63 -21.92 -20.11
C ILE A 656 17.80 -20.65 -20.32
N SER A 657 18.14 -19.58 -19.60
CA SER A 657 17.49 -18.28 -19.83
C SER A 657 17.88 -17.71 -21.20
N ILE A 658 17.12 -16.73 -21.70
CA ILE A 658 17.47 -15.99 -22.93
C ILE A 658 18.86 -15.34 -22.88
N ASN A 659 19.40 -15.15 -21.67
CA ASN A 659 20.73 -14.61 -21.42
C ASN A 659 21.81 -15.71 -21.33
N ALA A 660 21.48 -16.95 -21.71
CA ALA A 660 22.34 -18.12 -21.62
C ALA A 660 22.82 -18.46 -20.18
N THR A 661 22.07 -18.02 -19.15
CA THR A 661 22.38 -18.35 -17.76
C THR A 661 21.77 -19.71 -17.43
N GLN A 662 22.58 -20.62 -16.88
CA GLN A 662 22.07 -21.88 -16.34
C GLN A 662 21.32 -21.60 -15.03
N ILE A 663 20.06 -22.02 -14.98
CA ILE A 663 19.19 -21.82 -13.83
C ILE A 663 19.46 -22.95 -12.81
N SER A 664 19.39 -22.66 -11.50
CA SER A 664 19.59 -23.69 -10.46
C SER A 664 18.40 -24.62 -10.34
N THR A 665 18.68 -25.86 -9.97
CA THR A 665 17.68 -26.86 -9.62
C THR A 665 16.76 -26.43 -8.47
N LEU A 666 15.51 -26.88 -8.55
CA LEU A 666 14.56 -26.96 -7.44
C LEU A 666 14.95 -28.12 -6.51
N GLN A 667 15.11 -27.85 -5.21
CA GLN A 667 15.29 -28.90 -4.19
C GLN A 667 14.36 -28.66 -3.01
N ASP A 668 13.68 -29.74 -2.63
CA ASP A 668 12.76 -29.94 -1.52
C ASP A 668 11.78 -28.79 -1.31
N GLN A 669 11.21 -28.26 -2.40
CA GLN A 669 10.15 -27.27 -2.29
C GLN A 669 8.86 -27.94 -1.83
N ILE A 670 8.49 -27.68 -0.58
CA ILE A 670 7.20 -28.06 0.01
C ILE A 670 6.18 -26.97 -0.30
N ILE A 671 5.02 -27.38 -0.81
CA ILE A 671 4.02 -26.47 -1.34
C ILE A 671 2.61 -26.82 -0.84
N ILE A 672 1.78 -25.78 -0.70
CA ILE A 672 0.35 -25.86 -0.39
C ILE A 672 -0.42 -26.33 -1.63
N ASN A 673 -1.16 -27.42 -1.50
CA ASN A 673 -1.99 -27.95 -2.57
C ASN A 673 -3.22 -27.05 -2.83
N ASN A 674 -3.27 -26.47 -4.02
CA ASN A 674 -4.37 -25.59 -4.47
C ASN A 674 -5.36 -26.29 -5.41
N VAL A 675 -5.25 -27.61 -5.61
CA VAL A 675 -6.23 -28.37 -6.39
C VAL A 675 -7.57 -28.29 -5.68
N ILE A 676 -8.62 -27.98 -6.43
CA ILE A 676 -9.98 -27.95 -5.89
C ILE A 676 -10.59 -29.31 -6.18
N GLY A 677 -10.93 -30.06 -5.13
CA GLY A 677 -11.58 -31.35 -5.31
C GLY A 677 -12.93 -31.21 -6.03
N ALA A 678 -13.43 -32.28 -6.63
CA ALA A 678 -14.76 -32.23 -7.23
C ALA A 678 -15.83 -32.03 -6.15
N ALA A 679 -16.59 -30.94 -6.26
CA ALA A 679 -17.68 -30.63 -5.35
C ALA A 679 -18.77 -31.73 -5.46
N PRO A 680 -19.37 -32.16 -4.34
CA PRO A 680 -20.58 -32.97 -4.40
C PRO A 680 -21.73 -32.12 -4.97
N VAL A 681 -22.53 -32.71 -5.86
CA VAL A 681 -23.65 -32.06 -6.53
C VAL A 681 -24.93 -32.86 -6.26
N VAL A 682 -26.04 -32.17 -5.99
CA VAL A 682 -27.35 -32.80 -5.86
C VAL A 682 -27.81 -33.31 -7.23
N ILE A 683 -28.03 -34.62 -7.35
CA ILE A 683 -28.53 -35.28 -8.55
C ILE A 683 -29.96 -35.82 -8.40
N GLY A 684 -30.53 -35.76 -7.20
CA GLY A 684 -31.92 -36.13 -6.95
C GLY A 684 -32.43 -35.56 -5.64
N ALA A 685 -33.73 -35.26 -5.57
CA ALA A 685 -34.40 -34.79 -4.38
C ALA A 685 -35.85 -35.32 -4.33
N GLU A 686 -36.22 -36.02 -3.27
CA GLU A 686 -37.58 -36.53 -3.06
C GLU A 686 -38.01 -36.45 -1.59
N THR A 687 -39.32 -36.40 -1.33
CA THR A 687 -39.87 -36.48 0.03
C THR A 687 -39.91 -37.93 0.52
N SER A 688 -39.84 -38.16 1.84
CA SER A 688 -40.18 -39.46 2.41
C SER A 688 -41.67 -39.78 2.27
N ALA A 689 -42.02 -41.07 2.26
CA ALA A 689 -43.40 -41.53 2.08
C ALA A 689 -44.37 -41.07 3.18
N ASP A 690 -43.85 -40.79 4.38
CA ASP A 690 -44.61 -40.23 5.49
C ASP A 690 -44.66 -38.70 5.48
N GLY A 691 -43.95 -38.03 4.56
CA GLY A 691 -43.91 -36.57 4.42
C GLY A 691 -43.04 -35.83 5.46
N ASN A 692 -42.27 -36.52 6.30
CA ASN A 692 -41.52 -35.88 7.41
C ASN A 692 -40.06 -35.53 7.10
N SER A 693 -39.55 -35.92 5.94
CA SER A 693 -38.18 -35.63 5.53
C SER A 693 -38.04 -35.45 4.02
N ILE A 694 -36.96 -34.80 3.61
CA ILE A 694 -36.50 -34.72 2.22
C ILE A 694 -35.16 -35.43 2.12
N ILE A 695 -35.02 -36.27 1.10
CA ILE A 695 -33.80 -37.03 0.82
C ILE A 695 -33.15 -36.41 -0.41
N LEU A 696 -32.01 -35.75 -0.23
CA LEU A 696 -31.14 -35.33 -1.32
C LEU A 696 -30.14 -36.44 -1.63
N THR A 697 -29.96 -36.75 -2.91
CA THR A 697 -28.95 -37.70 -3.41
C THR A 697 -27.84 -36.93 -4.08
N LEU A 698 -26.59 -37.23 -3.70
CA LEU A 698 -25.37 -36.62 -4.22
C LEU A 698 -24.69 -37.55 -5.24
N ASN A 699 -23.95 -36.98 -6.18
CA ASN A 699 -23.14 -37.74 -7.13
C ASN A 699 -21.78 -38.21 -6.57
N LYS A 700 -21.42 -37.78 -5.36
CA LYS A 700 -20.12 -38.00 -4.74
C LYS A 700 -20.29 -38.30 -3.25
N LYS A 701 -19.33 -39.05 -2.71
CA LYS A 701 -19.25 -39.33 -1.28
C LYS A 701 -18.80 -38.09 -0.53
N ILE A 702 -19.40 -37.82 0.63
CA ILE A 702 -19.04 -36.73 1.53
C ILE A 702 -18.41 -37.29 2.81
N ILE A 703 -17.56 -36.50 3.47
CA ILE A 703 -16.76 -36.95 4.65
C ILE A 703 -17.24 -36.33 5.97
N ASP A 704 -18.29 -35.53 5.93
CA ASP A 704 -18.78 -34.72 7.04
C ASP A 704 -20.03 -35.38 7.66
N PHE A 705 -19.83 -36.39 8.50
CA PHE A 705 -20.93 -37.19 9.06
C PHE A 705 -21.44 -36.63 10.39
N ASP A 706 -22.72 -36.88 10.68
CA ASP A 706 -23.36 -36.62 11.99
C ASP A 706 -23.31 -35.16 12.51
N THR A 707 -23.17 -34.17 11.62
CA THR A 707 -23.30 -32.74 11.96
C THR A 707 -24.71 -32.21 11.67
N LEU A 708 -25.30 -31.51 12.64
CA LEU A 708 -26.56 -30.75 12.46
C LEU A 708 -26.28 -29.51 11.60
N ARG A 709 -27.11 -29.32 10.58
CA ARG A 709 -26.88 -28.35 9.50
C ARG A 709 -28.07 -27.40 9.35
N ASN A 710 -27.79 -26.09 9.41
CA ASN A 710 -28.78 -25.00 9.28
C ASN A 710 -28.61 -24.22 7.96
N ASP A 711 -27.69 -24.68 7.11
CA ASP A 711 -27.33 -24.11 5.81
C ASP A 711 -28.24 -24.59 4.67
N PHE A 712 -29.19 -25.50 4.95
CA PHE A 712 -30.29 -25.88 4.05
C PHE A 712 -31.58 -25.16 4.42
N LYS A 713 -32.33 -24.70 3.40
CA LYS A 713 -33.70 -24.21 3.55
C LYS A 713 -34.66 -25.04 2.72
N VAL A 714 -35.74 -25.49 3.35
CA VAL A 714 -36.83 -26.21 2.69
C VAL A 714 -37.99 -25.26 2.49
N TYR A 715 -38.50 -25.17 1.27
CA TYR A 715 -39.65 -24.36 0.89
C TYR A 715 -40.84 -25.27 0.66
N VAL A 716 -41.93 -25.03 1.36
CA VAL A 716 -43.23 -25.67 1.13
C VAL A 716 -44.22 -24.56 0.81
N ASN A 717 -44.75 -24.55 -0.42
CA ASN A 717 -45.65 -23.51 -0.93
C ASN A 717 -45.13 -22.07 -0.71
N SER A 718 -43.83 -21.86 -0.91
CA SER A 718 -43.11 -20.59 -0.73
C SER A 718 -42.78 -20.18 0.72
N SER A 719 -43.16 -20.99 1.71
CA SER A 719 -42.77 -20.79 3.12
C SER A 719 -41.56 -21.64 3.50
N VAL A 720 -40.61 -21.09 4.25
CA VAL A 720 -39.45 -21.84 4.75
C VAL A 720 -39.86 -22.68 5.98
N VAL A 721 -39.70 -24.00 5.92
CA VAL A 721 -40.18 -24.96 6.94
C VAL A 721 -39.11 -25.96 7.44
N SER A 722 -37.84 -25.74 7.11
CA SER A 722 -36.73 -26.64 7.51
C SER A 722 -36.44 -26.58 9.00
N LYS A 723 -36.23 -27.75 9.65
CA LYS A 723 -35.74 -27.83 11.04
C LYS A 723 -34.21 -27.93 11.11
N TYR A 724 -33.66 -28.98 10.52
CA TYR A 724 -32.22 -29.23 10.43
C TYR A 724 -31.97 -30.31 9.36
N ALA A 725 -30.79 -30.27 8.75
CA ALA A 725 -30.30 -31.35 7.90
C ALA A 725 -29.29 -32.21 8.66
N VAL A 726 -29.27 -33.51 8.33
CA VAL A 726 -28.29 -34.48 8.80
C VAL A 726 -27.78 -35.26 7.60
N ILE A 727 -26.48 -35.49 7.57
CA ILE A 727 -25.84 -36.28 6.54
C ILE A 727 -26.01 -37.76 6.89
N ASP A 728 -26.53 -38.56 5.96
CA ASP A 728 -26.77 -40.00 6.17
C ASP A 728 -25.43 -40.74 6.22
N SER A 729 -25.01 -41.10 7.43
CA SER A 729 -23.76 -41.82 7.70
C SER A 729 -23.72 -43.24 7.12
N VAL A 730 -24.86 -43.81 6.71
CA VAL A 730 -24.93 -45.14 6.09
C VAL A 730 -24.68 -45.06 4.58
N SER A 731 -25.23 -44.06 3.90
CA SER A 731 -25.19 -43.98 2.44
C SER A 731 -24.06 -43.10 1.88
N ASP A 732 -23.37 -42.32 2.72
CA ASP A 732 -22.29 -41.36 2.42
C ASP A 732 -22.45 -40.42 1.21
N MET A 733 -23.60 -40.47 0.55
CA MET A 733 -24.00 -39.73 -0.65
C MET A 733 -25.43 -39.19 -0.50
N LYS A 734 -25.98 -39.19 0.72
CA LYS A 734 -27.34 -38.69 0.98
C LYS A 734 -27.34 -37.66 2.10
N ILE A 735 -28.18 -36.64 1.91
CA ILE A 735 -28.50 -35.65 2.94
C ILE A 735 -29.97 -35.78 3.26
N ILE A 736 -30.30 -36.01 4.52
CA ILE A 736 -31.66 -36.11 5.02
C ILE A 736 -32.01 -34.82 5.72
N ILE A 737 -33.00 -34.09 5.19
CA ILE A 737 -33.48 -32.84 5.76
C ILE A 737 -34.78 -33.11 6.48
N ALA A 738 -34.80 -32.94 7.80
CA ALA A 738 -36.02 -33.06 8.59
C ALA A 738 -36.91 -31.83 8.35
N THR A 739 -38.19 -32.08 8.10
CA THR A 739 -39.20 -31.04 7.82
C THR A 739 -40.41 -31.24 8.71
N GLU A 740 -41.24 -30.20 8.81
CA GLU A 740 -42.64 -30.39 9.20
C GLU A 740 -43.38 -31.22 8.14
N GLN A 741 -44.53 -31.79 8.52
CA GLN A 741 -45.34 -32.67 7.68
C GLN A 741 -45.66 -32.02 6.32
N ILE A 742 -45.12 -32.60 5.26
CA ILE A 742 -45.45 -32.30 3.87
C ILE A 742 -46.68 -33.12 3.47
N TYR A 743 -47.56 -32.55 2.65
CA TYR A 743 -48.71 -33.24 2.08
C TYR A 743 -48.63 -33.33 0.56
N LEU A 744 -49.37 -34.28 -0.01
CA LEU A 744 -49.54 -34.43 -1.45
C LEU A 744 -50.03 -33.10 -2.04
N TYR A 745 -49.45 -32.71 -3.18
CA TYR A 745 -49.69 -31.46 -3.91
C TYR A 745 -49.00 -30.19 -3.37
N ASP A 746 -48.30 -30.26 -2.24
CA ASP A 746 -47.41 -29.15 -1.86
C ASP A 746 -46.30 -28.96 -2.90
N PHE A 747 -46.00 -27.70 -3.26
CA PHE A 747 -44.77 -27.37 -3.99
C PHE A 747 -43.61 -27.40 -3.01
N VAL A 748 -42.71 -28.37 -3.19
CA VAL A 748 -41.55 -28.56 -2.31
C VAL A 748 -40.28 -28.19 -3.05
N GLY A 749 -39.48 -27.32 -2.43
CA GLY A 749 -38.17 -26.92 -2.93
C GLY A 749 -37.11 -26.93 -1.84
N VAL A 750 -35.84 -27.03 -2.23
CA VAL A 750 -34.70 -26.94 -1.29
C VAL A 750 -33.65 -25.99 -1.84
N SER A 751 -33.07 -25.14 -0.98
CA SER A 751 -31.86 -24.36 -1.30
C SER A 751 -30.75 -24.67 -0.28
N TYR A 752 -29.52 -24.36 -0.65
CA TYR A 752 -28.34 -24.51 0.20
C TYR A 752 -27.46 -23.27 0.11
N THR A 753 -26.98 -22.77 1.25
CA THR A 753 -26.10 -21.58 1.32
C THR A 753 -24.85 -21.82 2.18
N GLY A 754 -24.44 -23.08 2.36
CA GLY A 754 -23.28 -23.44 3.17
C GLY A 754 -22.01 -23.58 2.35
N THR A 755 -20.87 -23.59 3.03
CA THR A 755 -19.54 -23.60 2.37
C THR A 755 -18.61 -24.68 2.96
N THR A 756 -19.17 -25.70 3.60
CA THR A 756 -18.38 -26.63 4.44
C THR A 756 -18.60 -28.10 4.09
N ILE A 757 -19.68 -28.45 3.36
CA ILE A 757 -19.91 -29.84 2.97
C ILE A 757 -18.86 -30.22 1.92
N THR A 758 -17.98 -31.15 2.30
CA THR A 758 -16.82 -31.50 1.50
C THR A 758 -16.92 -32.95 1.03
N SER A 759 -16.60 -33.19 -0.25
CA SER A 759 -16.50 -34.54 -0.80
C SER A 759 -15.27 -35.28 -0.25
N ASN A 760 -15.24 -36.60 -0.39
CA ASN A 760 -14.05 -37.41 -0.14
C ASN A 760 -12.88 -37.10 -1.11
N GLU A 761 -13.15 -36.33 -2.17
CA GLU A 761 -12.16 -35.79 -3.10
C GLU A 761 -11.74 -34.36 -2.73
N GLY A 762 -12.24 -33.79 -1.62
CA GLY A 762 -11.88 -32.49 -1.06
C GLY A 762 -12.50 -31.28 -1.76
N GLY A 763 -13.59 -31.47 -2.51
CA GLY A 763 -14.36 -30.41 -3.14
C GLY A 763 -15.51 -29.93 -2.27
N ILE A 764 -15.70 -28.62 -2.17
CA ILE A 764 -16.75 -28.02 -1.36
C ILE A 764 -18.04 -27.89 -2.19
N MET A 765 -19.16 -28.36 -1.64
CA MET A 765 -20.50 -28.22 -2.22
C MET A 765 -20.79 -26.74 -2.49
N GLN A 766 -21.08 -26.40 -3.74
CA GLN A 766 -21.50 -25.05 -4.10
C GLN A 766 -22.90 -24.78 -3.55
N ASP A 767 -23.17 -23.52 -3.25
CA ASP A 767 -24.53 -23.07 -2.95
C ASP A 767 -25.43 -23.27 -4.18
N PHE A 768 -26.72 -23.45 -3.92
CA PHE A 768 -27.72 -23.55 -4.98
C PHE A 768 -29.04 -22.94 -4.54
N ASP A 769 -29.65 -22.24 -5.50
CA ASP A 769 -31.01 -21.72 -5.39
C ASP A 769 -32.04 -22.86 -5.37
N VAL A 770 -33.31 -22.52 -5.15
CA VAL A 770 -34.39 -23.49 -4.93
C VAL A 770 -34.46 -24.53 -6.06
N ILE A 771 -34.07 -25.77 -5.76
CA ILE A 771 -34.31 -26.94 -6.62
C ILE A 771 -35.64 -27.60 -6.27
N SER A 772 -36.36 -28.11 -7.26
CA SER A 772 -37.64 -28.81 -7.04
C SER A 772 -37.44 -30.20 -6.44
N VAL A 773 -38.28 -30.54 -5.47
CA VAL A 773 -38.30 -31.86 -4.81
C VAL A 773 -39.50 -32.65 -5.33
N LYS A 774 -39.28 -33.92 -5.70
CA LYS A 774 -40.36 -34.83 -6.07
C LYS A 774 -41.19 -35.17 -4.83
N ASN A 775 -42.44 -34.70 -4.79
CA ASN A 775 -43.35 -34.90 -3.66
C ASN A 775 -44.17 -36.20 -3.80
N THR A 776 -44.05 -37.08 -2.82
CA THR A 776 -44.72 -38.40 -2.70
C THR A 776 -45.44 -38.56 -1.36
N ALA A 777 -45.73 -37.47 -0.66
CA ALA A 777 -46.31 -37.43 0.68
C ALA A 777 -47.85 -37.73 0.68
N PRO A 778 -48.52 -37.95 1.83
CA PRO A 778 -49.95 -38.30 1.90
C PRO A 778 -50.90 -37.08 1.73
N GLU A 779 -52.19 -37.30 1.40
CA GLU A 779 -53.19 -36.22 1.29
C GLU A 779 -53.57 -35.58 2.65
N ARG A 780 -54.04 -34.32 2.63
CA ARG A 780 -54.37 -33.54 3.84
C ARG A 780 -55.77 -33.90 4.42
N PRO A 781 -55.91 -34.12 5.76
CA PRO A 781 -57.21 -34.30 6.45
C PRO A 781 -58.15 -33.09 6.32
N SER A 782 -59.47 -33.29 6.48
CA SER A 782 -60.47 -32.19 6.51
C SER A 782 -60.36 -31.38 7.82
N THR A 783 -60.55 -30.07 7.73
CA THR A 783 -60.33 -29.12 8.82
C THR A 783 -61.50 -28.15 9.00
N LEU A 784 -61.77 -27.76 10.24
CA LEU A 784 -62.67 -26.64 10.55
C LEU A 784 -61.98 -25.35 10.09
N MET A 785 -62.52 -24.72 9.06
CA MET A 785 -61.95 -23.52 8.43
C MET A 785 -62.30 -22.25 9.18
N SER A 786 -63.53 -22.17 9.69
CA SER A 786 -63.98 -21.00 10.44
C SER A 786 -65.14 -21.32 11.36
N ALA A 787 -65.21 -20.60 12.47
CA ALA A 787 -66.38 -20.47 13.32
C ALA A 787 -66.70 -18.97 13.45
N SER A 788 -67.95 -18.58 13.31
CA SER A 788 -68.36 -17.17 13.37
C SER A 788 -69.65 -17.02 14.15
N ALA A 789 -69.68 -16.00 15.01
CA ALA A 789 -70.90 -15.51 15.61
C ALA A 789 -71.74 -14.79 14.57
N ASN A 790 -73.02 -15.15 14.49
CA ASN A 790 -73.97 -14.37 13.72
C ASN A 790 -74.43 -13.15 14.54
N GLU A 791 -74.98 -12.15 13.86
CA GLU A 791 -75.30 -10.82 14.43
C GLU A 791 -76.32 -10.85 15.60
N ASP A 792 -77.08 -11.94 15.73
CA ASP A 792 -78.06 -12.13 16.79
C ASP A 792 -77.43 -12.39 18.17
N GLY A 793 -76.19 -12.87 18.21
CA GLY A 793 -75.50 -13.31 19.42
C GLY A 793 -76.01 -14.62 20.02
N TYR A 794 -76.87 -15.36 19.30
CA TYR A 794 -77.45 -16.66 19.69
C TYR A 794 -77.03 -17.81 18.78
N THR A 795 -76.45 -17.53 17.62
CA THR A 795 -76.07 -18.57 16.64
C THR A 795 -74.61 -18.49 16.22
N LEU A 796 -74.02 -19.66 15.99
CA LEU A 796 -72.67 -19.84 15.46
C LEU A 796 -72.74 -20.56 14.12
N THR A 797 -71.98 -20.09 13.14
CA THR A 797 -71.80 -20.75 11.84
C THR A 797 -70.38 -21.28 11.74
N LEU A 798 -70.26 -22.60 11.59
CA LEU A 798 -69.02 -23.33 11.37
C LEU A 798 -68.90 -23.70 9.90
N THR A 799 -67.73 -23.56 9.31
CA THR A 799 -67.46 -23.94 7.91
C THR A 799 -66.25 -24.85 7.87
N PHE A 800 -66.38 -25.97 7.16
CA PHE A 800 -65.31 -26.95 6.93
C PHE A 800 -64.79 -26.83 5.51
N ASP A 801 -63.58 -27.31 5.27
CA ASP A 801 -62.95 -27.31 3.93
C ASP A 801 -63.53 -28.37 2.98
N LYS A 802 -64.25 -29.36 3.52
CA LYS A 802 -64.89 -30.44 2.78
C LYS A 802 -66.33 -30.64 3.29
N ALA A 803 -67.15 -31.27 2.46
CA ALA A 803 -68.52 -31.64 2.82
C ALA A 803 -68.54 -32.63 3.99
N ILE A 804 -69.44 -32.40 4.96
CA ILE A 804 -69.51 -33.14 6.22
C ILE A 804 -70.89 -33.72 6.52
N LYS A 805 -70.94 -34.67 7.46
CA LYS A 805 -72.17 -35.24 8.03
C LYS A 805 -72.05 -35.42 9.55
N ILE A 806 -73.18 -35.40 10.25
CA ILE A 806 -73.23 -35.69 11.70
C ILE A 806 -73.26 -37.20 11.94
N GLY A 807 -72.36 -37.70 12.80
CA GLY A 807 -72.32 -39.09 13.23
C GLY A 807 -73.38 -39.43 14.30
N THR A 808 -73.64 -40.71 14.55
CA THR A 808 -74.67 -41.19 15.50
C THR A 808 -74.22 -41.23 16.98
N GLY A 809 -73.02 -40.72 17.30
CA GLY A 809 -72.43 -40.76 18.64
C GLY A 809 -72.95 -39.68 19.62
N ALA A 810 -72.85 -39.94 20.92
CA ALA A 810 -73.51 -39.18 21.99
C ALA A 810 -72.87 -37.83 22.37
N ASN A 811 -71.70 -37.46 21.84
CA ASN A 811 -71.00 -36.22 22.21
C ASN A 811 -71.04 -35.19 21.08
N LYS A 812 -72.00 -34.28 21.22
CA LYS A 812 -72.25 -33.14 20.33
C LYS A 812 -71.30 -32.01 20.74
N LEU A 813 -70.85 -31.22 19.76
CA LEU A 813 -70.02 -30.01 19.93
C LEU A 813 -70.19 -29.33 21.29
N LEU A 814 -69.09 -28.85 21.87
CA LEU A 814 -69.08 -28.08 23.11
C LEU A 814 -68.88 -26.60 22.78
N VAL A 815 -69.74 -25.71 23.30
CA VAL A 815 -69.59 -24.26 23.18
C VAL A 815 -69.35 -23.66 24.55
N GLU A 816 -68.24 -22.96 24.70
CA GLU A 816 -67.86 -22.26 25.93
C GLU A 816 -67.67 -20.78 25.62
N TYR A 817 -67.91 -19.91 26.59
CA TYR A 817 -67.51 -18.52 26.51
C TYR A 817 -66.72 -18.10 27.74
N GLU A 818 -65.82 -17.13 27.54
CA GLU A 818 -65.00 -16.54 28.58
C GLU A 818 -65.27 -15.04 28.67
N ASN A 819 -65.74 -14.63 29.85
CA ASN A 819 -65.78 -13.25 30.31
C ASN A 819 -64.58 -13.07 31.25
N SER A 820 -64.02 -11.85 31.31
CA SER A 820 -62.88 -11.33 32.09
C SER A 820 -62.49 -11.93 33.48
N SER A 821 -63.17 -12.95 34.01
CA SER A 821 -62.65 -13.80 35.10
C SER A 821 -63.17 -15.26 35.16
N ASN A 822 -64.09 -15.72 34.30
CA ASN A 822 -64.67 -17.08 34.39
C ASN A 822 -64.99 -17.69 33.01
N LEU A 823 -64.74 -19.00 32.87
CA LEU A 823 -65.17 -19.83 31.73
C LEU A 823 -66.54 -20.45 32.05
N SER A 824 -67.49 -20.41 31.11
CA SER A 824 -68.82 -21.02 31.29
C SER A 824 -69.28 -21.70 30.00
N GLU A 825 -69.90 -22.87 30.14
CA GLU A 825 -70.47 -23.64 29.02
C GLU A 825 -71.87 -23.10 28.67
N ILE A 826 -72.17 -22.97 27.37
CA ILE A 826 -73.50 -22.59 26.88
C ILE A 826 -74.16 -23.82 26.25
N GLU A 827 -75.38 -24.12 26.67
CA GLU A 827 -76.14 -25.23 26.12
C GLU A 827 -76.51 -25.00 24.64
N ILE A 828 -76.26 -26.01 23.80
CA ILE A 828 -76.64 -26.01 22.39
C ILE A 828 -78.07 -26.53 22.24
N THR A 829 -78.96 -25.70 21.72
CA THR A 829 -80.39 -26.02 21.55
C THR A 829 -80.68 -26.76 20.24
N SER A 830 -79.92 -26.51 19.17
CA SER A 830 -80.06 -27.24 17.89
C SER A 830 -78.81 -27.13 17.02
N ILE A 831 -78.58 -28.15 16.16
CA ILE A 831 -77.51 -28.18 15.15
C ILE A 831 -78.12 -28.51 13.79
N THR A 832 -77.75 -27.76 12.75
CA THR A 832 -78.17 -28.01 11.35
C THR A 832 -76.93 -28.11 10.46
N VAL A 833 -76.91 -29.04 9.50
CA VAL A 833 -75.79 -29.22 8.55
C VAL A 833 -76.28 -29.08 7.12
N LEU A 834 -75.55 -28.30 6.33
CA LEU A 834 -75.72 -28.18 4.89
C LEU A 834 -74.34 -28.17 4.23
N ASP A 835 -74.00 -29.27 3.55
CA ASP A 835 -72.73 -29.45 2.85
C ASP A 835 -71.51 -29.31 3.79
N ALA A 836 -70.72 -28.25 3.65
CA ALA A 836 -69.56 -27.98 4.51
C ALA A 836 -69.89 -27.04 5.68
N ILE A 837 -71.15 -26.62 5.85
CA ILE A 837 -71.57 -25.62 6.84
C ILE A 837 -72.39 -26.28 7.95
N VAL A 838 -72.03 -25.96 9.21
CA VAL A 838 -72.81 -26.33 10.40
C VAL A 838 -73.28 -25.07 11.10
N THR A 839 -74.58 -24.95 11.33
CA THR A 839 -75.14 -23.88 12.16
C THR A 839 -75.54 -24.44 13.52
N VAL A 840 -75.05 -23.80 14.58
CA VAL A 840 -75.28 -24.15 15.98
C VAL A 840 -76.08 -23.03 16.64
N LYS A 841 -77.17 -23.37 17.32
CA LYS A 841 -78.00 -22.41 18.07
C LYS A 841 -77.84 -22.62 19.58
N LEU A 842 -77.69 -21.52 20.32
CA LEU A 842 -77.38 -21.51 21.75
C LEU A 842 -78.58 -21.14 22.62
N SER A 843 -78.55 -21.49 23.91
CA SER A 843 -79.60 -21.17 24.88
C SER A 843 -79.53 -19.73 25.41
N GLU A 844 -78.36 -19.09 25.38
CA GLU A 844 -78.11 -17.75 25.92
C GLU A 844 -77.30 -16.87 24.94
N ARG A 845 -77.35 -15.55 25.12
CA ARG A 845 -76.72 -14.56 24.22
C ARG A 845 -75.34 -14.14 24.73
N PHE A 846 -74.32 -14.19 23.88
CA PHE A 846 -72.99 -13.63 24.16
C PHE A 846 -72.82 -12.21 23.57
N THR A 847 -71.86 -11.44 24.09
CA THR A 847 -71.59 -10.02 23.79
C THR A 847 -70.29 -9.83 23.00
N SER A 848 -70.03 -8.63 22.45
CA SER A 848 -68.79 -8.33 21.70
C SER A 848 -67.49 -8.49 22.50
N ASN A 849 -67.58 -8.54 23.83
CA ASN A 849 -66.44 -8.68 24.72
C ASN A 849 -66.19 -10.14 25.14
N ASP A 850 -67.11 -11.05 24.84
CA ASP A 850 -66.96 -12.46 25.17
C ASP A 850 -66.10 -13.16 24.11
N SER A 851 -65.14 -13.95 24.57
CA SER A 851 -64.42 -14.88 23.70
C SER A 851 -65.20 -16.19 23.66
N VAL A 852 -65.71 -16.56 22.48
CA VAL A 852 -66.52 -17.77 22.28
C VAL A 852 -65.62 -18.86 21.69
N PHE A 853 -65.65 -20.04 22.29
CA PHE A 853 -64.84 -21.19 21.93
C PHE A 853 -65.72 -22.36 21.57
N ILE A 854 -65.34 -23.11 20.52
CA ILE A 854 -65.99 -24.36 20.14
C ILE A 854 -64.98 -25.52 20.16
N SER A 855 -65.38 -26.61 20.78
CA SER A 855 -64.57 -27.83 20.90
C SER A 855 -65.34 -29.05 20.36
N SER A 856 -64.62 -30.01 19.79
CA SER A 856 -65.11 -31.34 19.41
C SER A 856 -64.08 -32.40 19.80
N ILE A 857 -64.54 -33.46 20.46
CA ILE A 857 -63.79 -34.71 20.56
C ILE A 857 -64.03 -35.56 19.30
N ALA A 858 -63.11 -36.46 18.99
CA ALA A 858 -63.19 -37.30 17.78
C ALA A 858 -64.50 -38.12 17.75
N ASP A 859 -64.99 -38.39 16.52
CA ASP A 859 -66.15 -39.23 16.16
C ASP A 859 -67.54 -38.56 16.09
N GLY A 860 -67.65 -37.24 16.32
CA GLY A 860 -68.92 -36.50 16.24
C GLY A 860 -69.31 -35.97 14.85
N ILE A 861 -68.33 -35.56 14.04
CA ILE A 861 -68.51 -35.00 12.68
C ILE A 861 -67.55 -35.75 11.74
N LEU A 862 -68.07 -36.26 10.63
CA LEU A 862 -67.34 -37.08 9.67
C LEU A 862 -67.32 -36.42 8.30
N THR A 863 -66.30 -36.69 7.49
CA THR A 863 -66.36 -36.41 6.04
C THR A 863 -67.48 -37.26 5.40
N LEU A 864 -67.92 -36.89 4.20
CA LEU A 864 -68.87 -37.74 3.45
C LEU A 864 -68.34 -39.17 3.26
N SER A 865 -67.03 -39.36 3.03
CA SER A 865 -66.34 -40.65 2.90
C SER A 865 -66.28 -41.47 4.20
N GLY A 866 -66.63 -40.88 5.35
CA GLY A 866 -66.64 -41.55 6.64
C GLY A 866 -65.32 -41.47 7.41
N ASP A 867 -64.36 -40.68 6.91
CA ASP A 867 -63.11 -40.42 7.62
C ASP A 867 -63.37 -39.48 8.81
N PRO A 868 -62.77 -39.76 9.98
CA PRO A 868 -62.86 -38.86 11.12
C PRO A 868 -62.20 -37.52 10.79
N ILE A 869 -62.85 -36.42 11.18
CA ILE A 869 -62.27 -35.07 11.11
C ILE A 869 -61.24 -34.92 12.23
N LEU A 870 -60.22 -34.06 12.02
CA LEU A 870 -59.28 -33.69 13.06
C LEU A 870 -60.05 -33.13 14.28
N SER A 871 -59.80 -33.67 15.48
CA SER A 871 -60.38 -33.11 16.71
C SER A 871 -59.85 -31.69 16.93
N PHE A 872 -60.74 -30.76 17.26
CA PHE A 872 -60.37 -29.38 17.60
C PHE A 872 -60.83 -29.05 19.01
N THR A 873 -60.00 -28.34 19.76
CA THR A 873 -60.31 -27.94 21.14
C THR A 873 -60.12 -26.44 21.25
N LYS A 874 -61.10 -25.74 21.83
CA LYS A 874 -61.15 -24.29 21.99
C LYS A 874 -60.90 -23.52 20.68
N PHE A 875 -61.50 -23.97 19.57
CA PHE A 875 -61.47 -23.23 18.33
C PHE A 875 -62.23 -21.90 18.52
N ILE A 876 -61.56 -20.78 18.31
CA ILE A 876 -62.13 -19.46 18.60
C ILE A 876 -63.14 -19.10 17.51
N ALA A 877 -64.39 -18.87 17.91
CA ALA A 877 -65.38 -18.30 17.02
C ALA A 877 -65.12 -16.79 16.86
N SER A 878 -65.04 -16.34 15.61
CA SER A 878 -64.95 -14.91 15.29
C SER A 878 -66.22 -14.21 15.77
N ASN A 879 -66.07 -13.45 16.85
CA ASN A 879 -67.13 -12.66 17.43
C ASN A 879 -67.04 -11.23 16.91
N SER A 880 -67.77 -10.96 15.83
CA SER A 880 -67.79 -9.65 15.15
C SER A 880 -68.96 -8.77 15.61
N LEU A 881 -69.58 -9.09 16.75
CA LEU A 881 -70.57 -8.21 17.36
C LEU A 881 -69.90 -6.84 17.60
N PRO A 882 -70.54 -5.70 17.27
CA PRO A 882 -69.90 -4.39 17.29
C PRO A 882 -69.29 -4.06 18.67
N LYS A 883 -68.00 -3.72 18.70
CA LYS A 883 -67.32 -3.14 19.87
C LYS A 883 -67.79 -1.68 20.07
N GLU A 884 -68.03 -1.21 21.30
CA GLU A 884 -68.42 0.18 21.55
C GLU A 884 -67.36 1.19 21.02
N GLN A 885 -67.77 2.16 20.21
CA GLN A 885 -66.89 3.17 19.55
C GLN A 885 -66.68 4.44 20.40
N ASN A 886 -65.50 5.09 20.30
CA ASN A 886 -65.12 6.32 21.02
C ASN A 886 -65.75 7.59 20.39
N TYR A 887 -66.59 8.30 21.13
CA TYR A 887 -67.25 9.54 20.70
C TYR A 887 -66.52 10.79 21.22
N VAL A 888 -66.39 11.85 20.40
CA VAL A 888 -65.86 13.16 20.83
C VAL A 888 -66.91 13.87 21.67
N ILE A 889 -66.59 14.17 22.93
CA ILE A 889 -67.51 14.84 23.85
C ILE A 889 -67.58 16.33 23.52
N ILE A 890 -68.80 16.83 23.26
CA ILE A 890 -69.10 18.26 23.03
C ILE A 890 -69.91 18.75 24.22
N ASP A 891 -69.32 19.61 25.05
CA ASP A 891 -69.99 20.24 26.20
C ASP A 891 -70.35 21.72 25.93
N SER A 892 -71.06 22.34 26.86
CA SER A 892 -71.50 23.73 26.74
C SER A 892 -70.55 24.74 27.39
N LEU A 893 -69.41 24.30 27.93
CA LEU A 893 -68.51 25.11 28.74
C LEU A 893 -67.24 25.51 28.00
N SER A 894 -66.95 24.86 26.87
CA SER A 894 -65.77 25.13 26.07
C SER A 894 -66.00 24.93 24.58
N SER A 895 -65.36 25.75 23.75
CA SER A 895 -65.29 25.50 22.31
C SER A 895 -64.44 24.26 22.04
N LYS A 896 -64.94 23.31 21.25
CA LYS A 896 -64.20 22.10 20.90
C LYS A 896 -63.76 22.12 19.45
N GLN A 897 -62.45 22.24 19.22
CA GLN A 897 -61.84 22.05 17.90
C GLN A 897 -61.55 20.57 17.65
N ILE A 898 -61.86 20.14 16.42
CA ILE A 898 -61.63 18.81 15.88
C ILE A 898 -60.83 19.02 14.60
N GLU A 899 -59.61 18.47 14.56
CA GLU A 899 -58.80 18.44 13.35
C GLU A 899 -59.52 17.62 12.28
N ILE A 900 -59.57 18.12 11.05
CA ILE A 900 -60.43 17.54 10.01
C ILE A 900 -59.99 16.12 9.64
N GLU A 901 -58.70 15.81 9.75
CA GLU A 901 -58.14 14.49 9.47
C GLU A 901 -58.51 13.43 10.52
N ALA A 902 -59.13 13.83 11.64
CA ALA A 902 -59.59 12.96 12.72
C ALA A 902 -61.04 12.46 12.51
N TYR A 903 -61.45 12.27 11.26
CA TYR A 903 -62.74 11.68 10.92
C TYR A 903 -62.85 10.22 11.40
N ALA A 904 -64.06 9.79 11.74
CA ALA A 904 -64.37 8.39 11.99
C ALA A 904 -64.52 7.62 10.67
N TYR A 905 -65.18 8.25 9.69
CA TYR A 905 -65.34 7.72 8.35
C TYR A 905 -65.14 8.82 7.31
N ASN A 906 -64.50 8.46 6.19
CA ASN A 906 -64.20 9.37 5.10
C ASN A 906 -64.65 8.74 3.78
N ASN A 907 -65.27 9.54 2.94
CA ASN A 907 -65.54 9.23 1.56
C ASN A 907 -65.05 10.38 0.67
N GLY A 908 -64.01 10.12 -0.13
CA GLY A 908 -63.52 11.00 -1.19
C GLY A 908 -62.42 12.00 -0.80
N PHE A 909 -62.30 12.37 0.49
CA PHE A 909 -61.27 13.33 0.90
C PHE A 909 -59.87 12.71 0.95
N VAL A 910 -58.88 13.47 0.50
CA VAL A 910 -57.45 13.09 0.56
C VAL A 910 -56.71 14.00 1.54
N LYS A 911 -55.89 13.41 2.43
CA LYS A 911 -55.04 14.16 3.36
C LYS A 911 -53.81 14.72 2.64
N GLU A 912 -53.46 15.96 2.94
CA GLU A 912 -52.23 16.59 2.46
C GLU A 912 -51.58 17.47 3.55
N PRO A 913 -50.27 17.78 3.44
CA PRO A 913 -49.61 18.67 4.39
C PRO A 913 -50.26 20.06 4.43
N CYS A 914 -50.66 20.51 5.62
CA CYS A 914 -51.32 21.78 5.80
C CYS A 914 -50.32 22.91 5.99
N SER A 915 -50.48 23.97 5.20
CA SER A 915 -49.70 25.21 5.34
C SER A 915 -50.38 26.28 6.19
N ASP A 916 -51.51 25.95 6.81
CA ASP A 916 -52.18 26.84 7.77
C ASP A 916 -51.36 26.97 9.07
N THR A 917 -51.75 27.94 9.89
CA THR A 917 -51.11 28.16 11.20
C THR A 917 -51.38 26.97 12.12
N GLY A 918 -50.32 26.31 12.58
CA GLY A 918 -50.39 25.05 13.33
C GLY A 918 -49.79 23.86 12.57
N GLY A 919 -49.65 23.97 11.24
CA GLY A 919 -49.19 22.88 10.39
C GLY A 919 -50.16 21.70 10.43
N GLY A 920 -49.64 20.48 10.46
CA GLY A 920 -50.45 19.26 10.48
C GLY A 920 -50.88 18.82 9.09
N LEU A 921 -52.03 18.14 9.02
CA LEU A 921 -52.62 17.70 7.76
C LEU A 921 -53.94 18.43 7.56
N ASN A 922 -54.23 18.84 6.33
CA ASN A 922 -55.57 19.22 5.93
C ASN A 922 -56.13 18.14 5.03
N VAL A 923 -57.40 18.27 4.69
CA VAL A 923 -58.02 17.44 3.66
C VAL A 923 -58.42 18.28 2.46
N GLY A 924 -58.31 17.69 1.28
CA GLY A 924 -58.53 18.37 0.01
C GLY A 924 -58.79 17.39 -1.12
N TYR A 925 -58.67 17.88 -2.37
CA TYR A 925 -58.99 17.14 -3.59
C TYR A 925 -60.44 16.65 -3.63
N THR A 926 -61.34 17.42 -3.03
CA THR A 926 -62.75 17.07 -2.89
C THR A 926 -63.47 17.04 -4.22
N ASP A 927 -64.49 16.19 -4.36
CA ASP A 927 -65.51 16.24 -5.38
C ASP A 927 -66.91 16.47 -4.77
N LYS A 928 -67.87 16.89 -5.60
CA LYS A 928 -69.27 16.99 -5.15
C LYS A 928 -69.78 15.59 -4.80
N GLY A 929 -70.27 15.43 -3.57
CA GLY A 929 -70.72 14.14 -3.05
C GLY A 929 -69.82 13.57 -1.97
N ASP A 930 -68.61 14.10 -1.82
CA ASP A 930 -67.66 13.66 -0.80
C ASP A 930 -68.10 14.08 0.59
N TRP A 931 -67.73 13.30 1.60
CA TRP A 931 -68.08 13.61 2.98
C TRP A 931 -67.12 13.03 4.03
N LEU A 932 -67.17 13.64 5.21
CA LEU A 932 -66.46 13.21 6.42
C LEU A 932 -67.42 13.09 7.59
N ASP A 933 -67.39 11.95 8.28
CA ASP A 933 -68.21 11.69 9.47
C ASP A 933 -67.40 11.75 10.75
N TYR A 934 -67.99 12.36 11.77
CA TYR A 934 -67.45 12.49 13.12
C TYR A 934 -68.48 12.00 14.13
N LEU A 935 -68.07 11.07 14.97
CA LEU A 935 -68.89 10.56 16.06
C LEU A 935 -68.75 11.49 17.27
N ILE A 936 -69.82 12.18 17.62
CA ILE A 936 -69.84 13.14 18.72
C ILE A 936 -70.87 12.76 19.78
N ASP A 937 -70.58 13.07 21.04
CA ASP A 937 -71.48 12.90 22.17
C ASP A 937 -71.79 14.26 22.78
N VAL A 938 -72.94 14.81 22.38
CA VAL A 938 -73.35 16.18 22.72
C VAL A 938 -74.02 16.19 24.08
N LYS A 939 -73.40 16.84 25.05
CA LYS A 939 -73.90 16.84 26.44
C LYS A 939 -75.08 17.77 26.68
N HIS A 940 -75.31 18.73 25.80
CA HIS A 940 -76.40 19.69 25.91
C HIS A 940 -77.04 19.98 24.55
N ALA A 941 -78.35 19.77 24.42
CA ALA A 941 -79.05 20.14 23.20
C ALA A 941 -79.11 21.68 23.05
N GLY A 942 -79.03 22.18 21.82
CA GLY A 942 -79.19 23.61 21.53
C GLY A 942 -78.53 24.06 20.24
N THR A 943 -78.45 25.37 20.05
CA THR A 943 -77.77 26.00 18.91
C THR A 943 -76.27 26.09 19.19
N TYR A 944 -75.48 25.60 18.25
CA TYR A 944 -74.04 25.67 18.25
C TYR A 944 -73.56 26.53 17.10
N THR A 945 -72.55 27.36 17.34
CA THR A 945 -71.77 27.99 16.27
C THR A 945 -70.72 26.98 15.80
N ILE A 946 -70.81 26.57 14.54
CA ILE A 946 -69.77 25.80 13.86
C ILE A 946 -68.86 26.76 13.10
N SER A 947 -67.57 26.73 13.44
CA SER A 947 -66.51 27.39 12.69
C SER A 947 -65.77 26.37 11.85
N VAL A 948 -65.59 26.63 10.56
CA VAL A 948 -64.89 25.75 9.63
C VAL A 948 -63.72 26.50 9.01
N ARG A 949 -62.53 25.91 9.08
CA ARG A 949 -61.32 26.45 8.47
C ARG A 949 -61.17 25.95 7.05
N VAL A 950 -61.33 26.86 6.08
CA VAL A 950 -61.49 26.55 4.67
C VAL A 950 -60.46 27.26 3.79
N ALA A 951 -60.08 26.64 2.68
CA ALA A 951 -59.28 27.22 1.61
C ALA A 951 -59.87 26.86 0.25
N SER A 952 -60.01 27.84 -0.65
CA SER A 952 -60.47 27.61 -2.01
C SER A 952 -59.96 28.68 -2.97
N GLN A 953 -59.65 28.29 -4.22
CA GLN A 953 -59.40 29.23 -5.31
C GLN A 953 -60.66 29.53 -6.14
N LEU A 954 -61.78 28.88 -5.84
CA LEU A 954 -63.01 28.97 -6.61
C LEU A 954 -64.02 29.88 -5.91
N GLN A 955 -64.92 30.48 -6.70
CA GLN A 955 -66.08 31.19 -6.15
C GLN A 955 -67.25 30.23 -5.99
N LYS A 956 -68.11 30.48 -4.99
CA LYS A 956 -69.35 29.74 -4.73
C LYS A 956 -69.14 28.25 -4.37
N SER A 957 -68.02 27.92 -3.73
CA SER A 957 -67.88 26.62 -3.07
C SER A 957 -68.82 26.53 -1.86
N GLU A 958 -69.34 25.33 -1.59
CA GLU A 958 -70.36 25.11 -0.57
C GLU A 958 -70.23 23.71 0.06
N ILE A 959 -70.26 23.69 1.40
CA ILE A 959 -70.37 22.48 2.21
C ILE A 959 -71.70 22.49 2.97
N ILE A 960 -72.22 21.31 3.29
CA ILE A 960 -73.40 21.12 4.13
C ILE A 960 -73.00 20.33 5.37
N VAL A 961 -73.40 20.81 6.53
CA VAL A 961 -73.28 20.09 7.80
C VAL A 961 -74.56 19.29 7.98
N GLN A 962 -74.44 17.99 8.20
CA GLN A 962 -75.57 17.06 8.32
C GLN A 962 -75.46 16.23 9.61
N THR A 963 -76.57 15.68 10.08
CA THR A 963 -76.55 14.51 10.98
C THR A 963 -76.72 13.23 10.16
N TYR A 964 -76.12 12.14 10.61
CA TYR A 964 -76.27 10.84 9.96
C TYR A 964 -76.52 9.74 11.00
N ASN A 965 -77.61 8.98 10.81
CA ASN A 965 -78.04 7.93 11.75
C ASN A 965 -77.68 6.51 11.28
N GLY A 966 -76.81 6.37 10.28
CA GLY A 966 -76.45 5.09 9.68
C GLY A 966 -77.32 4.67 8.49
N ILE A 967 -78.44 5.36 8.23
CA ILE A 967 -79.37 5.04 7.14
C ILE A 967 -79.65 6.28 6.26
N SER A 968 -79.88 7.44 6.86
CA SER A 968 -80.20 8.69 6.16
C SER A 968 -79.48 9.88 6.77
N SER A 969 -79.13 10.87 5.94
CA SER A 969 -78.55 12.15 6.38
C SER A 969 -79.59 13.26 6.39
N GLU A 970 -79.59 14.11 7.43
CA GLU A 970 -80.42 15.31 7.51
C GLU A 970 -79.55 16.57 7.50
N ASN A 971 -79.87 17.54 6.64
CA ASN A 971 -79.10 18.78 6.54
C ASN A 971 -79.38 19.70 7.73
N LEU A 972 -78.35 20.02 8.51
CA LEU A 972 -78.44 21.01 9.57
C LEU A 972 -78.31 22.43 9.02
N ASN A 973 -77.28 22.70 8.22
CA ASN A 973 -77.08 23.99 7.57
C ASN A 973 -76.07 23.92 6.41
N SER A 974 -76.15 24.87 5.48
CA SER A 974 -75.19 25.05 4.38
C SER A 974 -74.22 26.19 4.68
N ILE A 975 -72.95 26.02 4.32
CA ILE A 975 -71.90 27.01 4.51
C ILE A 975 -71.25 27.29 3.15
N SER A 976 -71.42 28.51 2.67
CA SER A 976 -70.69 28.97 1.48
C SER A 976 -69.26 29.35 1.85
N THR A 977 -68.29 28.84 1.09
CA THR A 977 -66.87 29.08 1.33
C THR A 977 -66.32 30.12 0.35
N PRO A 978 -65.56 31.12 0.82
CA PRO A 978 -65.03 32.19 -0.02
C PRO A 978 -63.84 31.73 -0.87
N ASN A 979 -63.56 32.46 -1.95
CA ASN A 979 -62.29 32.35 -2.65
C ASN A 979 -61.21 32.99 -1.78
N THR A 980 -60.36 32.17 -1.18
CA THR A 980 -59.26 32.58 -0.29
C THR A 980 -57.97 32.91 -1.06
N GLY A 981 -57.98 32.75 -2.38
CA GLY A 981 -56.86 33.04 -3.28
C GLY A 981 -55.79 31.95 -3.36
N GLY A 982 -56.04 30.77 -2.77
CA GLY A 982 -55.13 29.62 -2.79
C GLY A 982 -55.72 28.40 -2.09
N TRP A 983 -55.42 27.19 -2.59
CA TRP A 983 -55.84 25.92 -1.96
C TRP A 983 -55.23 25.67 -0.57
N GLN A 984 -54.25 26.48 -0.24
CA GLN A 984 -53.46 26.45 0.97
C GLN A 984 -53.42 27.84 1.62
N LYS A 985 -54.41 28.70 1.29
CA LYS A 985 -54.64 30.00 1.94
C LYS A 985 -55.95 29.93 2.67
N TRP A 986 -55.92 30.14 3.98
CA TRP A 986 -56.99 29.70 4.85
C TRP A 986 -57.79 30.87 5.42
N GLN A 987 -59.11 30.72 5.43
CA GLN A 987 -60.06 31.61 6.10
C GLN A 987 -61.02 30.78 6.94
N THR A 988 -61.54 31.36 8.02
CA THR A 988 -62.54 30.70 8.86
C THR A 988 -63.91 31.25 8.52
N VAL A 989 -64.85 30.36 8.24
CA VAL A 989 -66.26 30.67 8.03
C VAL A 989 -67.08 30.10 9.18
N LEU A 990 -68.15 30.79 9.58
CA LEU A 990 -68.99 30.41 10.71
C LEU A 990 -70.44 30.25 10.26
N GLN A 991 -71.15 29.32 10.90
CA GLN A 991 -72.59 29.14 10.73
C GLN A 991 -73.23 28.59 12.01
N LEU A 992 -74.55 28.75 12.16
CA LEU A 992 -75.30 28.16 13.26
C LEU A 992 -75.90 26.81 12.87
N ILE A 993 -75.71 25.81 13.72
CA ILE A 993 -76.31 24.48 13.57
C ILE A 993 -77.03 24.09 14.87
N LYS A 994 -78.06 23.27 14.80
CA LYS A 994 -78.78 22.78 15.98
C LYS A 994 -78.42 21.32 16.23
N LEU A 995 -78.01 21.01 17.45
CA LEU A 995 -77.64 19.66 17.86
C LEU A 995 -78.50 19.21 19.03
N GLU A 996 -78.93 17.95 19.00
CA GLU A 996 -79.66 17.30 20.10
C GLU A 996 -78.68 16.66 21.09
N THR A 997 -79.12 16.30 22.30
CA THR A 997 -78.21 15.66 23.28
C THR A 997 -78.00 14.18 22.96
N GLY A 998 -76.81 13.67 23.25
CA GLY A 998 -76.42 12.27 23.11
C GLY A 998 -75.44 12.01 21.96
N LYS A 999 -75.15 10.73 21.79
CA LYS A 999 -74.27 10.19 20.76
C LYS A 999 -74.93 10.32 19.38
N GLN A 1000 -74.28 11.03 18.48
CA GLN A 1000 -74.73 11.23 17.09
C GLN A 1000 -73.55 11.41 16.15
N THR A 1001 -73.77 11.18 14.86
CA THR A 1001 -72.75 11.42 13.83
C THR A 1001 -73.02 12.75 13.15
N ILE A 1002 -72.03 13.63 13.12
CA ILE A 1002 -72.03 14.81 12.25
C ILE A 1002 -71.26 14.50 10.98
N ARG A 1003 -71.85 14.83 9.84
CA ARG A 1003 -71.25 14.72 8.52
C ARG A 1003 -70.97 16.10 7.93
N ILE A 1004 -69.76 16.30 7.42
CA ILE A 1004 -69.40 17.44 6.58
C ILE A 1004 -69.43 16.97 5.13
N PHE A 1005 -70.39 17.46 4.34
CA PHE A 1005 -70.66 17.02 2.97
C PHE A 1005 -70.34 18.12 1.95
N VAL A 1006 -69.61 17.81 0.88
CA VAL A 1006 -69.26 18.75 -0.19
C VAL A 1006 -70.39 18.81 -1.20
N ASN A 1007 -71.13 19.93 -1.19
CA ASN A 1007 -72.31 20.08 -2.04
C ASN A 1007 -72.01 20.74 -3.39
N ASN A 1008 -71.03 21.65 -3.44
CA ASN A 1008 -70.72 22.35 -4.67
C ASN A 1008 -69.29 22.92 -4.69
N ASN A 1009 -68.59 22.74 -5.83
CA ASN A 1009 -67.20 23.14 -6.09
C ASN A 1009 -66.18 22.67 -5.04
N TYR A 1010 -64.90 22.69 -5.43
CA TYR A 1010 -63.81 22.15 -4.61
C TYR A 1010 -63.46 23.07 -3.44
N VAL A 1011 -63.19 22.45 -2.29
CA VAL A 1011 -62.75 23.12 -1.06
C VAL A 1011 -61.77 22.24 -0.28
N ASN A 1012 -60.75 22.88 0.26
CA ASN A 1012 -59.86 22.28 1.24
C ASN A 1012 -60.33 22.68 2.65
N LEU A 1013 -60.34 21.72 3.57
CA LEU A 1013 -60.76 21.89 4.96
C LEU A 1013 -59.59 21.54 5.88
N ASN A 1014 -59.45 22.23 7.01
CA ASN A 1014 -58.36 21.99 7.98
C ASN A 1014 -58.87 21.56 9.35
N TRP A 1015 -59.86 22.25 9.90
CA TRP A 1015 -60.50 21.85 11.16
C TRP A 1015 -61.93 22.36 11.24
N ILE A 1016 -62.72 21.73 12.10
CA ILE A 1016 -64.03 22.22 12.53
C ILE A 1016 -63.99 22.52 14.02
N GLN A 1017 -64.70 23.56 14.46
CA GLN A 1017 -64.83 23.90 15.86
C GLN A 1017 -66.30 24.12 16.19
N LEU A 1018 -66.76 23.50 17.26
CA LEU A 1018 -68.12 23.61 17.77
C LEU A 1018 -68.12 24.35 19.10
N GLU A 1019 -68.95 25.39 19.20
CA GLU A 1019 -69.12 26.16 20.43
C GLU A 1019 -70.61 26.36 20.70
N TYR A 1020 -71.03 26.14 21.96
CA TYR A 1020 -72.42 26.27 22.35
C TYR A 1020 -72.83 27.75 22.45
N GLY A 1021 -73.90 28.13 21.76
CA GLY A 1021 -74.39 29.52 21.69
C GLY A 1021 -74.27 30.14 20.30
N GLU A 1022 -74.94 31.28 20.12
CA GLU A 1022 -74.94 32.05 18.87
C GLU A 1022 -73.83 33.11 18.89
N HIS A 1023 -72.63 32.71 18.48
CA HIS A 1023 -71.43 33.55 18.43
C HIS A 1023 -71.09 33.95 17.00
N LEU A 1024 -72.04 34.63 16.33
CA LEU A 1024 -71.77 35.27 15.04
C LEU A 1024 -71.24 36.69 15.27
N PRO A 1025 -70.11 37.09 14.67
CA PRO A 1025 -69.69 38.49 14.75
C PRO A 1025 -70.72 39.39 14.07
N THR A 1026 -71.38 40.26 14.85
CA THR A 1026 -72.10 41.45 14.35
C THR A 1026 -71.09 42.42 13.76
N ASN A 1027 -70.72 42.21 12.50
CA ASN A 1027 -70.52 43.21 11.45
C ASN A 1027 -69.75 42.59 10.28
N ILE A 1028 -70.36 42.74 9.12
CA ILE A 1028 -69.83 42.41 7.80
C ILE A 1028 -68.54 43.22 7.56
N ASN A 1029 -67.49 42.56 7.04
CA ASN A 1029 -66.26 43.14 6.46
C ASN A 1029 -65.37 44.04 7.37
N GLN A 1030 -64.23 43.53 7.84
CA GLN A 1030 -62.93 44.23 7.72
C GLN A 1030 -61.74 43.37 8.18
N VAL A 1031 -60.82 43.12 7.24
CA VAL A 1031 -59.46 42.63 7.45
C VAL A 1031 -58.69 43.69 8.26
N GLN A 1032 -58.25 43.40 9.49
CA GLN A 1032 -57.18 44.20 10.09
C GLN A 1032 -55.85 43.76 9.48
N LYS A 1033 -55.51 44.47 8.41
CA LYS A 1033 -54.23 44.47 7.72
C LYS A 1033 -53.19 45.03 8.71
N SER A 1034 -52.17 44.24 9.07
CA SER A 1034 -51.05 44.75 9.88
C SER A 1034 -50.46 45.99 9.22
N SER A 1035 -50.15 47.03 10.00
CA SER A 1035 -49.71 48.33 9.50
C SER A 1035 -48.32 48.28 8.87
N PHE A 1036 -47.49 47.30 9.24
CA PHE A 1036 -46.18 47.07 8.64
C PHE A 1036 -45.77 45.59 8.60
N ASN A 1037 -44.86 45.25 7.67
CA ASN A 1037 -44.33 43.91 7.45
C ASN A 1037 -42.81 43.89 7.43
N LEU A 1038 -42.21 42.83 7.99
CA LEU A 1038 -40.77 42.62 8.11
C LEU A 1038 -40.36 41.41 7.27
N PHE A 1039 -39.35 41.55 6.41
CA PHE A 1039 -38.85 40.42 5.61
C PHE A 1039 -37.42 40.65 5.08
N PRO A 1040 -36.61 39.59 4.89
CA PRO A 1040 -36.83 38.26 5.46
C PRO A 1040 -36.66 38.28 6.99
N ASN A 1041 -37.37 37.39 7.69
CA ASN A 1041 -37.24 37.22 9.13
C ASN A 1041 -37.40 35.73 9.47
N PRO A 1042 -36.33 35.02 9.90
CA PRO A 1042 -35.00 35.54 10.21
C PRO A 1042 -34.23 36.06 8.98
N SER A 1043 -33.37 37.06 9.15
CA SER A 1043 -32.43 37.57 8.13
C SER A 1043 -30.98 37.22 8.49
N GLU A 1044 -30.06 37.21 7.54
CA GLU A 1044 -28.62 37.01 7.80
C GLU A 1044 -27.82 38.31 7.99
N SER A 1045 -28.36 39.47 7.62
CA SER A 1045 -27.76 40.78 7.94
C SER A 1045 -28.65 41.95 7.55
N GLU A 1046 -29.35 41.84 6.41
CA GLU A 1046 -30.18 42.89 5.84
C GLU A 1046 -31.66 42.51 5.86
N CYS A 1047 -32.49 43.37 6.45
CA CYS A 1047 -33.92 43.20 6.55
C CYS A 1047 -34.65 44.40 5.94
N TYR A 1048 -35.92 44.20 5.60
CA TYR A 1048 -36.74 45.19 4.94
C TYR A 1048 -38.05 45.37 5.70
N ILE A 1049 -38.43 46.63 5.90
CA ILE A 1049 -39.69 47.00 6.53
C ILE A 1049 -40.54 47.71 5.49
N LYS A 1050 -41.72 47.15 5.23
CA LYS A 1050 -42.71 47.80 4.36
C LYS A 1050 -43.94 48.18 5.14
N VAL A 1051 -44.35 49.43 5.04
CA VAL A 1051 -45.50 49.97 5.77
C VAL A 1051 -46.67 50.21 4.82
N ALA A 1052 -47.89 49.99 5.31
CA ALA A 1052 -49.12 50.21 4.54
C ALA A 1052 -49.59 51.68 4.58
N SER A 1053 -49.15 52.44 5.57
CA SER A 1053 -49.39 53.89 5.76
C SER A 1053 -48.13 54.57 6.29
N ASP A 1054 -48.03 55.89 6.18
CA ASP A 1054 -46.91 56.64 6.79
C ASP A 1054 -46.78 56.28 8.27
N SER A 1055 -45.65 55.70 8.66
CA SER A 1055 -45.49 55.04 9.96
C SER A 1055 -44.13 55.35 10.57
N ASP A 1056 -44.13 55.78 11.83
CA ASP A 1056 -42.91 55.85 12.63
C ASP A 1056 -42.56 54.45 13.12
N ILE A 1057 -41.38 53.97 12.71
CA ILE A 1057 -40.84 52.68 13.13
C ILE A 1057 -39.81 52.92 14.23
N VAL A 1058 -39.87 52.11 15.28
CA VAL A 1058 -38.93 52.08 16.40
C VAL A 1058 -38.41 50.65 16.54
N ILE A 1059 -37.09 50.46 16.59
CA ILE A 1059 -36.44 49.17 16.75
C ILE A 1059 -35.66 49.19 18.05
N ASP A 1060 -35.96 48.24 18.92
CA ASP A 1060 -35.24 47.99 20.17
C ASP A 1060 -34.65 46.57 20.12
N ASN A 1061 -33.60 46.27 20.90
CA ASN A 1061 -33.19 44.87 21.09
C ASN A 1061 -34.10 44.15 22.09
N ILE A 1062 -33.96 42.83 22.22
CA ILE A 1062 -34.86 42.01 23.06
C ILE A 1062 -34.87 42.35 24.56
N ILE A 1063 -33.87 43.09 25.06
CA ILE A 1063 -33.84 43.59 26.45
C ILE A 1063 -34.37 45.04 26.58
N GLY A 1064 -34.91 45.61 25.50
CA GLY A 1064 -35.58 46.92 25.49
C GLY A 1064 -34.68 48.13 25.23
N VAL A 1065 -33.43 47.94 24.81
CA VAL A 1065 -32.52 49.06 24.46
C VAL A 1065 -32.83 49.53 23.05
N HIS A 1066 -33.05 50.84 22.89
CA HIS A 1066 -33.36 51.46 21.60
C HIS A 1066 -32.20 51.40 20.62
N ILE A 1067 -32.47 50.94 19.39
CA ILE A 1067 -31.48 50.75 18.32
C ILE A 1067 -31.64 51.80 17.23
N ALA A 1068 -32.86 52.01 16.72
CA ALA A 1068 -33.12 53.00 15.69
C ALA A 1068 -34.60 53.37 15.62
N SER A 1069 -34.91 54.61 15.23
CA SER A 1069 -36.27 55.00 14.84
C SER A 1069 -36.26 55.91 13.62
N PHE A 1070 -37.24 55.72 12.74
CA PHE A 1070 -37.37 56.48 11.50
C PHE A 1070 -38.79 56.35 10.94
N ASN A 1071 -39.22 57.37 10.19
CA ASN A 1071 -40.51 57.34 9.50
C ASN A 1071 -40.36 56.65 8.14
N ILE A 1072 -41.27 55.74 7.80
CA ILE A 1072 -41.39 55.17 6.45
C ILE A 1072 -42.70 55.66 5.86
N LYS A 1073 -42.68 56.12 4.60
CA LYS A 1073 -43.88 56.53 3.88
C LYS A 1073 -44.68 55.33 3.36
N ALA A 1074 -45.99 55.50 3.25
CA ALA A 1074 -46.92 54.47 2.83
C ALA A 1074 -46.50 53.81 1.51
N GLY A 1075 -46.35 52.48 1.49
CA GLY A 1075 -46.01 51.71 0.29
C GLY A 1075 -44.52 51.61 -0.01
N GLU A 1076 -43.67 52.38 0.68
CA GLU A 1076 -42.21 52.27 0.58
C GLU A 1076 -41.67 51.13 1.46
N THR A 1077 -40.55 50.57 1.01
CA THR A 1077 -39.83 49.52 1.72
C THR A 1077 -38.48 50.06 2.18
N GLN A 1078 -38.28 50.19 3.49
CA GLN A 1078 -37.03 50.62 4.07
C GLN A 1078 -36.12 49.42 4.33
N LYS A 1079 -34.90 49.45 3.79
CA LYS A 1079 -33.84 48.49 4.09
C LYS A 1079 -33.12 48.88 5.38
N ILE A 1080 -32.79 47.90 6.20
CA ILE A 1080 -32.10 48.07 7.47
C ILE A 1080 -31.09 46.94 7.64
N THR A 1081 -29.87 47.30 8.02
CA THR A 1081 -28.83 46.34 8.37
C THR A 1081 -28.61 46.38 9.87
N LEU A 1082 -28.80 45.24 10.52
CA LEU A 1082 -28.60 45.09 11.96
C LEU A 1082 -27.56 43.99 12.20
N LYS A 1083 -26.84 44.07 13.33
CA LYS A 1083 -25.93 43.00 13.72
C LYS A 1083 -26.74 41.76 14.13
N GLN A 1084 -26.09 40.59 14.14
CA GLN A 1084 -26.69 39.35 14.63
C GLN A 1084 -27.31 39.56 16.03
N GLY A 1085 -28.58 39.20 16.18
CA GLY A 1085 -29.34 39.45 17.40
C GLY A 1085 -30.85 39.44 17.17
N VAL A 1086 -31.59 39.54 18.28
CA VAL A 1086 -33.07 39.58 18.27
C VAL A 1086 -33.54 40.97 18.67
N TYR A 1087 -34.43 41.53 17.86
CA TYR A 1087 -34.94 42.89 17.95
C TYR A 1087 -36.47 42.91 18.00
N ILE A 1088 -37.04 43.94 18.61
CA ILE A 1088 -38.47 44.25 18.60
C ILE A 1088 -38.65 45.52 17.77
N VAL A 1089 -39.38 45.40 16.67
CA VAL A 1089 -39.76 46.49 15.79
C VAL A 1089 -41.18 46.91 16.09
N LYS A 1090 -41.41 48.21 16.31
CA LYS A 1090 -42.67 48.79 16.77
C LYS A 1090 -43.11 49.89 15.82
N SER A 1091 -44.41 50.01 15.61
CA SER A 1091 -45.04 51.18 14.99
C SER A 1091 -46.38 51.45 15.63
N GLY A 1092 -46.52 52.62 16.24
CA GLY A 1092 -47.65 52.90 17.14
C GLY A 1092 -47.77 51.85 18.25
N ASN A 1093 -48.94 51.23 18.38
CA ASN A 1093 -49.20 50.17 19.36
C ASN A 1093 -48.84 48.76 18.84
N GLU A 1094 -48.48 48.61 17.56
CA GLU A 1094 -48.16 47.32 16.95
C GLU A 1094 -46.64 47.02 17.10
N GLN A 1095 -46.29 45.81 17.54
CA GLN A 1095 -44.90 45.38 17.74
C GLN A 1095 -44.67 43.99 17.12
N LYS A 1096 -43.54 43.78 16.46
CA LYS A 1096 -43.14 42.52 15.80
C LYS A 1096 -41.67 42.22 16.08
N GLN A 1097 -41.33 40.96 16.31
CA GLN A 1097 -39.96 40.52 16.56
C GLN A 1097 -39.20 40.30 15.23
N LEU A 1098 -37.94 40.73 15.16
CA LEU A 1098 -37.01 40.53 14.05
C LEU A 1098 -35.77 39.77 14.55
N ILE A 1099 -35.41 38.69 13.87
CA ILE A 1099 -34.25 37.86 14.18
C ILE A 1099 -33.21 38.04 13.07
N VAL A 1100 -32.01 38.46 13.43
CA VAL A 1100 -30.85 38.49 12.53
C VAL A 1100 -29.86 37.43 12.99
N LYS A 1101 -29.58 36.46 12.12
CA LYS A 1101 -28.77 35.28 12.37
C LYS A 1101 -27.29 35.50 12.16
#